data_AF-A5GF48-F1
#
_entry.id   AF-A5GF48-F1
#
_cell.length_a   1.000
_cell.length_b   1.000
_cell.length_c   1.000
_cell.angle_alpha   90.00
_cell.angle_beta   90.00
_cell.angle_gamma   90.00
#
_symmetry.space_group_name_H-M   'P 1'
#
loop_
_entity.id
_entity.type
_entity.pdbx_description
1 polymer ?
#
loop_
_entity_poly.entity_id
_entity_poly.type
_entity_poly.pdbx_seq_one_letter_code
_entity_poly.pdbx_strand_id
1 'polypeptide(L)'
;MNLASIPIEHINTRDHFVAHWALDRIKNIKERGESGADAIARVLFPELTVRSLLATFDDDILMVRLIRDLPEDLVVPHLHCLADNWVELPSLCAFPSAELLVRHLPGRAVDLFVAYLHGDTRISDRMYAILATAIDLPEPHRSGVAEAVMELAFRNGKTPSFDQLITLPVYRLAWSVDHPRCPELLSVIAKALPYGETRDIDRAILELSEIFTGEFAPCDLMTDRFEGYSVPVFSELAAFLPDASFAADLDRVVDSLGNLEHLSALEFFDRRKSDLPERAVSALEFLGEEWSGIPDLDNHDNTAALFSFFPACIAAAHWIAEPWAPAGGPDAALAYLTVDLPDIELPDGIVEMFAALPREDATSRLIESFEKYHDRYGALRIVELMGFLGYREFVPVLLKHLGSDFDRLSETITAVLIRYGETVAGDIIDALEKGPEGSFHYLVGALERIGGQSVGAYLDAHFDELVKEDKETAMNLVESVADPRFMERLKPLTGKGQELVDSAYLTLAKLHGTSSDELSALEALYNEQQREKARRREQFDAGELAASVPAMLHMEMACRACGDIARYDVGSVYITESSHKPFVADELRCIACGAEDTLDPTNLGAFCITAELMRITCIQDKREAREALDRSPLNLLPKLSVMGREMGLQEGIDLYREQIREEPGKGEHHIGLGNIYRAVKRFDGARLCYEAAVGLNPMLIEGWYGLSYLAGRDEDARRGFLALQKGVDQLPDIVWCHLNHSERRSFVSNYVGDYNDLKRFLNLPGPFIHHGMFGATQKIGRNDPCPCGSGAKYKKCCGK
;
A
#
# COMPACT_ATOMS: atom_id res chain seq x y z
N MET A 1 -22.68 -13.71 28.61
CA MET A 1 -21.34 -13.69 27.98
C MET A 1 -21.18 -12.29 27.43
N ASN A 2 -20.02 -11.65 27.64
CA ASN A 2 -19.80 -10.26 27.27
C ASN A 2 -18.70 -10.17 26.22
N LEU A 3 -18.80 -9.19 25.33
CA LEU A 3 -17.72 -8.77 24.44
C LEU A 3 -17.34 -7.34 24.80
N ALA A 4 -16.08 -7.09 25.18
CA ALA A 4 -15.62 -5.79 25.67
C ALA A 4 -16.55 -5.16 26.73
N SER A 5 -17.01 -5.97 27.69
CA SER A 5 -17.99 -5.58 28.73
C SER A 5 -19.43 -5.33 28.27
N ILE A 6 -19.76 -5.48 26.99
CA ILE A 6 -21.11 -5.36 26.44
C ILE A 6 -21.79 -6.74 26.43
N PRO A 7 -23.01 -6.89 27.00
CA PRO A 7 -23.77 -8.13 26.91
C PRO A 7 -24.08 -8.49 25.45
N ILE A 8 -23.82 -9.74 25.05
CA ILE A 8 -23.99 -10.19 23.66
C ILE A 8 -25.40 -9.93 23.12
N GLU A 9 -26.43 -10.04 23.96
CA GLU A 9 -27.83 -9.78 23.62
C GLU A 9 -28.13 -8.33 23.20
N HIS A 10 -27.24 -7.38 23.50
CA HIS A 10 -27.37 -5.97 23.11
C HIS A 10 -26.61 -5.63 21.82
N ILE A 11 -25.86 -6.56 21.26
CA ILE A 11 -25.02 -6.33 20.08
C ILE A 11 -25.84 -6.62 18.82
N ASN A 12 -26.08 -5.59 18.01
CA ASN A 12 -26.85 -5.70 16.77
C ASN A 12 -25.94 -5.68 15.53
N THR A 13 -25.48 -6.85 15.11
CA THR A 13 -24.64 -7.08 13.93
C THR A 13 -25.35 -6.90 12.58
N ARG A 14 -26.64 -6.55 12.54
CA ARG A 14 -27.27 -6.12 11.27
C ARG A 14 -26.72 -4.78 10.79
N ASP A 15 -26.16 -4.00 11.71
CA ASP A 15 -25.43 -2.78 11.39
C ASP A 15 -23.99 -3.15 11.02
N HIS A 16 -23.51 -2.65 9.88
CA HIS A 16 -22.21 -3.04 9.33
C HIS A 16 -21.01 -2.61 10.19
N PHE A 17 -21.09 -1.47 10.90
CA PHE A 17 -20.04 -1.06 11.85
C PHE A 17 -19.92 -2.06 13.00
N VAL A 18 -21.07 -2.46 13.57
CA VAL A 18 -21.12 -3.46 14.63
C VAL A 18 -20.69 -4.84 14.13
N ALA A 19 -21.00 -5.19 12.88
CA ALA A 19 -20.57 -6.43 12.26
C ALA A 19 -19.04 -6.51 12.13
N HIS A 20 -18.40 -5.46 11.60
CA HIS A 20 -16.94 -5.36 11.53
C HIS A 20 -16.30 -5.53 12.91
N TRP A 21 -16.74 -4.72 13.87
CA TRP A 21 -16.26 -4.76 15.24
C TRP A 21 -16.42 -6.16 15.87
N ALA A 22 -17.58 -6.79 15.68
CA ALA A 22 -17.85 -8.11 16.23
C ALA A 22 -16.95 -9.20 15.62
N LEU A 23 -16.69 -9.13 14.31
CA LEU A 23 -15.75 -10.03 13.64
C LEU A 23 -14.32 -9.85 14.16
N ASP A 24 -13.88 -8.61 14.43
CA ASP A 24 -12.56 -8.37 15.04
C ASP A 24 -12.47 -8.97 16.45
N ARG A 25 -13.53 -8.83 17.26
CA ARG A 25 -13.56 -9.45 18.58
C ARG A 25 -13.56 -10.98 18.50
N ILE A 26 -14.31 -11.57 17.58
CA ILE A 26 -14.30 -13.03 17.37
C ILE A 26 -12.90 -13.50 16.95
N LYS A 27 -12.25 -12.79 16.02
CA LYS A 27 -10.88 -13.08 15.60
C LYS A 27 -9.90 -13.01 16.78
N ASN A 28 -9.97 -11.95 17.59
CA ASN A 28 -9.12 -11.79 18.77
C ASN A 28 -9.36 -12.88 19.83
N ILE A 29 -10.58 -13.39 19.98
CA ILE A 29 -10.88 -14.54 20.86
C ILE A 29 -10.24 -15.83 20.30
N LYS A 30 -10.31 -16.05 18.97
CA LYS A 30 -9.65 -17.18 18.31
C LYS A 30 -8.13 -17.12 18.48
N GLU A 31 -7.52 -15.97 18.25
CA GLU A 31 -6.07 -15.75 18.40
C GLU A 31 -5.59 -16.01 19.85
N ARG A 32 -6.45 -15.73 20.84
CA ARG A 32 -6.16 -16.02 22.26
C ARG A 32 -6.29 -17.50 22.63
N GLY A 33 -6.75 -18.35 21.71
CA GLY A 33 -7.02 -19.77 21.98
C GLY A 33 -8.21 -19.98 22.92
N GLU A 34 -9.06 -18.96 23.10
CA GLU A 34 -10.22 -19.03 23.99
C GLU A 34 -11.33 -19.87 23.34
N SER A 35 -11.76 -20.94 24.01
CA SER A 35 -12.90 -21.73 23.54
C SER A 35 -14.19 -20.91 23.51
N GLY A 36 -14.99 -21.06 22.45
CA GLY A 36 -16.32 -20.42 22.34
C GLY A 36 -16.44 -19.28 21.33
N ALA A 37 -15.36 -18.89 20.63
CA ALA A 37 -15.42 -17.90 19.55
C ALA A 37 -16.50 -18.24 18.49
N ASP A 38 -16.56 -19.50 18.05
CA ASP A 38 -17.57 -19.93 17.08
C ASP A 38 -18.98 -19.97 17.68
N ALA A 39 -19.11 -20.21 18.98
CA ALA A 39 -20.41 -20.14 19.66
C ALA A 39 -20.91 -18.68 19.73
N ILE A 40 -20.02 -17.73 20.01
CA ILE A 40 -20.30 -16.29 19.94
C ILE A 40 -20.71 -15.90 18.52
N ALA A 41 -19.95 -16.33 17.51
CA ALA A 41 -20.23 -16.05 16.11
C ALA A 41 -21.64 -16.49 15.73
N ARG A 42 -22.08 -17.69 16.13
CA ARG A 42 -23.45 -18.20 15.85
C ARG A 42 -24.55 -17.40 16.53
N VAL A 43 -24.29 -16.84 17.71
CA VAL A 43 -25.27 -15.98 18.41
C VAL A 43 -25.35 -14.62 17.74
N LEU A 44 -24.21 -14.02 17.40
CA LEU A 44 -24.13 -12.70 16.83
C LEU A 44 -24.53 -12.66 15.35
N PHE A 45 -24.27 -13.72 14.59
CA PHE A 45 -24.51 -13.76 13.14
C PHE A 45 -25.52 -14.86 12.80
N PRO A 46 -26.80 -14.72 13.19
CA PRO A 46 -27.83 -15.65 12.76
C PRO A 46 -27.99 -15.59 11.24
N GLU A 47 -28.45 -16.68 10.63
CA GLU A 47 -28.56 -16.86 9.16
C GLU A 47 -29.20 -15.65 8.44
N LEU A 48 -30.29 -15.09 8.97
CA LEU A 48 -30.95 -13.92 8.36
C LEU A 48 -30.07 -12.67 8.35
N THR A 49 -29.23 -12.48 9.36
CA THR A 49 -28.27 -11.37 9.42
C THR A 49 -27.17 -11.58 8.38
N VAL A 50 -26.56 -12.76 8.32
CA VAL A 50 -25.53 -13.09 7.33
C VAL A 50 -26.06 -12.88 5.91
N ARG A 51 -27.25 -13.40 5.61
CA ARG A 51 -27.93 -13.19 4.33
C ARG A 51 -28.11 -11.71 3.99
N SER A 52 -28.54 -10.90 4.96
CA SER A 52 -28.78 -9.47 4.75
C SER A 52 -27.49 -8.72 4.45
N LEU A 53 -26.41 -9.03 5.18
CA LEU A 53 -25.12 -8.39 4.99
C LEU A 53 -24.49 -8.79 3.66
N LEU A 54 -24.52 -10.09 3.29
CA LEU A 54 -24.01 -10.57 2.00
C LEU A 54 -24.80 -10.04 0.80
N ALA A 55 -26.06 -9.63 0.98
CA ALA A 55 -26.86 -9.01 -0.07
C ALA A 55 -26.56 -7.52 -0.26
N THR A 56 -25.78 -6.90 0.64
CA THR A 56 -25.45 -5.48 0.62
C THR A 56 -24.06 -5.31 -0.02
N PHE A 57 -24.02 -5.10 -1.34
CA PHE A 57 -22.77 -4.95 -2.10
C PHE A 57 -22.03 -3.61 -1.86
N ASP A 58 -22.48 -2.80 -0.90
CA ASP A 58 -21.88 -1.49 -0.62
C ASP A 58 -20.62 -1.58 0.28
N ASP A 59 -20.34 -2.75 0.88
CA ASP A 59 -19.24 -2.96 1.82
C ASP A 59 -18.48 -4.26 1.48
N ASP A 60 -17.54 -4.14 0.53
CA ASP A 60 -16.74 -5.24 -0.01
C ASP A 60 -15.83 -5.88 1.06
N ILE A 61 -15.25 -5.07 1.95
CA ILE A 61 -14.43 -5.55 3.06
C ILE A 61 -15.27 -6.40 4.02
N LEU A 62 -16.47 -5.95 4.41
CA LEU A 62 -17.33 -6.74 5.28
C LEU A 62 -17.70 -8.08 4.64
N MET A 63 -18.03 -8.09 3.35
CA MET A 63 -18.35 -9.34 2.64
C MET A 63 -17.19 -10.33 2.67
N VAL A 64 -15.96 -9.89 2.39
CA VAL A 64 -14.76 -10.74 2.49
C VAL A 64 -14.62 -11.32 3.89
N ARG A 65 -14.77 -10.49 4.91
CA ARG A 65 -14.65 -10.91 6.31
C ARG A 65 -15.75 -11.87 6.73
N LEU A 66 -16.98 -11.68 6.28
CA LEU A 66 -18.08 -12.60 6.54
C LEU A 66 -17.82 -13.98 5.92
N ILE A 67 -17.26 -14.04 4.71
CA ILE A 67 -16.95 -15.29 4.02
C ILE A 67 -15.75 -15.99 4.68
N ARG A 68 -14.72 -15.24 5.06
CA ARG A 68 -13.43 -15.76 5.57
C ARG A 68 -13.42 -16.04 7.08
N ASP A 69 -13.96 -15.13 7.89
CA ASP A 69 -13.73 -15.12 9.35
C ASP A 69 -14.82 -15.87 10.14
N LEU A 70 -16.04 -15.97 9.58
CA LEU A 70 -17.15 -16.70 10.20
C LEU A 70 -16.97 -18.22 10.10
N PRO A 71 -17.53 -18.99 11.06
CA PRO A 71 -17.67 -20.43 10.90
C PRO A 71 -18.36 -20.79 9.59
N GLU A 72 -17.82 -21.77 8.86
CA GLU A 72 -18.32 -22.14 7.53
C GLU A 72 -19.79 -22.56 7.54
N ASP A 73 -20.29 -23.16 8.63
CA ASP A 73 -21.69 -23.55 8.76
C ASP A 73 -22.68 -22.37 8.68
N LEU A 74 -22.22 -21.14 8.93
CA LEU A 74 -23.01 -19.92 8.78
C LEU A 74 -22.98 -19.35 7.35
N VAL A 75 -21.96 -19.67 6.56
CA VAL A 75 -21.75 -19.12 5.21
C VAL A 75 -22.26 -20.06 4.12
N VAL A 76 -22.05 -21.38 4.30
CA VAL A 76 -22.45 -22.44 3.35
C VAL A 76 -23.92 -22.35 2.90
N PRO A 77 -24.91 -22.03 3.78
CA PRO A 77 -26.30 -21.86 3.35
C PRO A 77 -26.52 -20.79 2.26
N HIS A 78 -25.59 -19.85 2.11
CA HIS A 78 -25.65 -18.74 1.15
C HIS A 78 -24.80 -18.95 -0.10
N LEU A 79 -24.04 -20.06 -0.17
CA LEU A 79 -23.05 -20.29 -1.20
C LEU A 79 -23.64 -20.39 -2.61
N HIS A 80 -24.86 -20.92 -2.76
CA HIS A 80 -25.56 -20.91 -4.05
C HIS A 80 -25.82 -19.48 -4.57
N CYS A 81 -26.22 -18.57 -3.67
CA CYS A 81 -26.46 -17.16 -4.03
C CYS A 81 -25.15 -16.45 -4.39
N LEU A 82 -24.06 -16.72 -3.66
CA LEU A 82 -22.73 -16.21 -3.99
C LEU A 82 -22.28 -16.73 -5.36
N ALA A 83 -22.52 -18.00 -5.64
CA ALA A 83 -22.22 -18.63 -6.93
C ALA A 83 -23.02 -17.98 -8.09
N ASP A 84 -24.32 -17.73 -7.91
CA ASP A 84 -25.17 -17.08 -8.94
C ASP A 84 -24.66 -15.69 -9.34
N ASN A 85 -24.03 -14.96 -8.42
CA ASN A 85 -23.59 -13.58 -8.63
C ASN A 85 -22.05 -13.45 -8.65
N TRP A 86 -21.30 -14.55 -8.79
CA TRP A 86 -19.84 -14.57 -8.52
C TRP A 86 -19.04 -13.58 -9.39
N VAL A 87 -19.46 -13.40 -10.64
CA VAL A 87 -18.86 -12.43 -11.57
C VAL A 87 -19.17 -10.98 -11.18
N GLU A 88 -20.29 -10.74 -10.49
CA GLU A 88 -20.75 -9.41 -10.05
C GLU A 88 -20.30 -9.07 -8.63
N LEU A 89 -19.81 -10.04 -7.85
CA LEU A 89 -19.23 -9.80 -6.52
C LEU A 89 -18.08 -8.78 -6.59
N PRO A 90 -17.77 -8.06 -5.49
CA PRO A 90 -16.52 -7.31 -5.42
C PRO A 90 -15.30 -8.20 -5.69
N SER A 91 -14.27 -7.68 -6.36
CA SER A 91 -13.06 -8.44 -6.77
C SER A 91 -12.40 -9.17 -5.60
N LEU A 92 -12.32 -8.50 -4.44
CA LEU A 92 -11.77 -9.05 -3.20
C LEU A 92 -12.51 -10.29 -2.69
N CYS A 93 -13.78 -10.49 -3.05
CA CYS A 93 -14.54 -11.67 -2.66
C CYS A 93 -14.20 -12.90 -3.51
N ALA A 94 -13.49 -12.75 -4.64
CA ALA A 94 -13.26 -13.82 -5.61
C ALA A 94 -12.53 -15.02 -4.97
N PHE A 95 -11.42 -14.77 -4.29
CA PHE A 95 -10.62 -15.81 -3.64
C PHE A 95 -11.37 -16.54 -2.51
N PRO A 96 -11.86 -15.86 -1.45
CA PRO A 96 -12.51 -16.55 -0.32
C PRO A 96 -13.80 -17.25 -0.73
N SER A 97 -14.55 -16.72 -1.71
CA SER A 97 -15.74 -17.42 -2.23
C SER A 97 -15.38 -18.62 -3.11
N ALA A 98 -14.33 -18.55 -3.92
CA ALA A 98 -13.84 -19.67 -4.73
C ALA A 98 -13.42 -20.86 -3.86
N GLU A 99 -12.73 -20.60 -2.75
CA GLU A 99 -12.30 -21.63 -1.80
C GLU A 99 -13.48 -22.43 -1.23
N LEU A 100 -14.55 -21.74 -0.80
CA LEU A 100 -15.77 -22.39 -0.34
C LEU A 100 -16.53 -23.10 -1.46
N LEU A 101 -16.57 -22.53 -2.67
CA LEU A 101 -17.21 -23.15 -3.83
C LEU A 101 -16.55 -24.47 -4.21
N VAL A 102 -15.23 -24.52 -4.22
CA VAL A 102 -14.47 -25.75 -4.51
C VAL A 102 -14.74 -26.82 -3.47
N ARG A 103 -14.74 -26.47 -2.17
CA ARG A 103 -14.95 -27.43 -1.08
C ARG A 103 -16.39 -27.93 -0.96
N HIS A 104 -17.39 -27.07 -1.17
CA HIS A 104 -18.80 -27.39 -0.87
C HIS A 104 -19.70 -27.54 -2.11
N LEU A 105 -19.36 -26.93 -3.26
CA LEU A 105 -20.14 -26.98 -4.51
C LEU A 105 -19.24 -27.21 -5.76
N PRO A 106 -18.38 -28.24 -5.78
CA PRO A 106 -17.33 -28.39 -6.80
C PRO A 106 -17.84 -28.40 -8.25
N GLY A 107 -18.97 -29.06 -8.52
CA GLY A 107 -19.55 -29.07 -9.87
C GLY A 107 -19.96 -27.68 -10.35
N ARG A 108 -20.51 -26.87 -9.46
CA ARG A 108 -20.92 -25.49 -9.76
C ARG A 108 -19.72 -24.55 -9.86
N ALA A 109 -18.68 -24.79 -9.07
CA ALA A 109 -17.41 -24.07 -9.17
C ALA A 109 -16.81 -24.24 -10.58
N VAL A 110 -16.77 -25.47 -11.12
CA VAL A 110 -16.26 -25.72 -12.47
C VAL A 110 -17.07 -25.01 -13.55
N ASP A 111 -18.40 -25.14 -13.51
CA ASP A 111 -19.26 -24.47 -14.49
C ASP A 111 -19.00 -22.95 -14.52
N LEU A 112 -18.84 -22.34 -13.34
CA LEU A 112 -18.53 -20.91 -13.20
C LEU A 112 -17.12 -20.57 -13.70
N PHE A 113 -16.10 -21.32 -13.26
CA PHE A 113 -14.70 -21.04 -13.60
C PHE A 113 -14.47 -21.19 -15.11
N VAL A 114 -14.96 -22.27 -15.72
CA VAL A 114 -14.84 -22.51 -17.16
C VAL A 114 -15.59 -21.42 -17.95
N ALA A 115 -16.80 -21.05 -17.54
CA ALA A 115 -17.54 -19.96 -18.18
C ALA A 115 -16.79 -18.62 -18.11
N TYR A 116 -16.18 -18.30 -16.96
CA TYR A 116 -15.36 -17.10 -16.79
C TYR A 116 -14.14 -17.10 -17.71
N LEU A 117 -13.36 -18.20 -17.72
CA LEU A 117 -12.14 -18.35 -18.53
C LEU A 117 -12.40 -18.26 -20.05
N HIS A 118 -13.57 -18.66 -20.51
CA HIS A 118 -13.97 -18.49 -21.91
C HIS A 118 -14.37 -17.06 -22.25
N GLY A 119 -14.89 -16.28 -21.29
CA GLY A 119 -15.44 -14.94 -21.48
C GLY A 119 -14.45 -13.78 -21.29
N ASP A 120 -13.58 -13.83 -20.29
CA ASP A 120 -12.58 -12.78 -19.98
C ASP A 120 -11.16 -13.34 -20.08
N THR A 121 -10.27 -12.60 -20.73
CA THR A 121 -8.88 -13.02 -21.00
C THR A 121 -7.85 -12.17 -20.25
N ARG A 122 -8.29 -11.30 -19.35
CA ARG A 122 -7.41 -10.42 -18.58
C ARG A 122 -6.94 -11.11 -17.31
N ILE A 123 -5.73 -10.76 -16.89
CA ILE A 123 -5.23 -11.09 -15.55
C ILE A 123 -6.07 -10.30 -14.55
N SER A 124 -6.73 -11.00 -13.62
CA SER A 124 -7.63 -10.42 -12.62
C SER A 124 -7.57 -11.22 -11.33
N ASP A 125 -8.06 -10.65 -10.22
CA ASP A 125 -8.18 -11.36 -8.93
C ASP A 125 -8.99 -12.66 -9.05
N ARG A 126 -9.95 -12.72 -9.98
CA ARG A 126 -10.71 -13.93 -10.28
C ARG A 126 -9.88 -14.99 -10.97
N MET A 127 -9.03 -14.62 -11.92
CA MET A 127 -8.10 -15.55 -12.55
C MET A 127 -7.18 -16.17 -11.50
N TYR A 128 -6.61 -15.34 -10.61
CA TYR A 128 -5.78 -15.82 -9.52
C TYR A 128 -6.55 -16.72 -8.55
N ALA A 129 -7.78 -16.35 -8.17
CA ALA A 129 -8.65 -17.18 -7.34
C ALA A 129 -8.90 -18.56 -7.96
N ILE A 130 -9.18 -18.62 -9.26
CA ILE A 130 -9.37 -19.89 -9.98
C ILE A 130 -8.09 -20.73 -9.94
N LEU A 131 -6.95 -20.14 -10.32
CA LEU A 131 -5.68 -20.87 -10.38
C LEU A 131 -5.23 -21.39 -9.01
N ALA A 132 -5.44 -20.60 -7.96
CA ALA A 132 -5.05 -20.96 -6.61
C ALA A 132 -5.94 -22.04 -5.98
N THR A 133 -7.24 -22.09 -6.32
CA THR A 133 -8.21 -23.01 -5.69
C THR A 133 -8.56 -24.23 -6.55
N ALA A 134 -8.34 -24.19 -7.86
CA ALA A 134 -8.72 -25.27 -8.76
C ALA A 134 -7.98 -26.59 -8.46
N ILE A 135 -6.80 -26.54 -7.85
CA ILE A 135 -6.03 -27.73 -7.49
C ILE A 135 -6.74 -28.63 -6.46
N ASP A 136 -7.61 -28.02 -5.63
CA ASP A 136 -8.40 -28.69 -4.59
C ASP A 136 -9.69 -29.32 -5.13
N LEU A 137 -10.01 -29.13 -6.42
CA LEU A 137 -11.17 -29.76 -7.03
C LEU A 137 -10.97 -31.28 -7.16
N PRO A 138 -12.01 -32.09 -6.89
CA PRO A 138 -11.96 -33.52 -7.14
C PRO A 138 -12.01 -33.83 -8.65
N GLU A 139 -11.44 -34.96 -9.10
CA GLU A 139 -11.67 -35.41 -10.49
C GLU A 139 -13.16 -35.73 -10.76
N PRO A 140 -13.69 -35.51 -11.98
CA PRO A 140 -13.03 -34.98 -13.19
C PRO A 140 -13.03 -33.43 -13.29
N HIS A 141 -13.50 -32.74 -12.26
CA HIS A 141 -13.72 -31.29 -12.25
C HIS A 141 -12.42 -30.50 -12.46
N ARG A 142 -11.37 -30.91 -11.75
CA ARG A 142 -10.04 -30.30 -11.86
C ARG A 142 -9.47 -30.39 -13.26
N SER A 143 -9.55 -31.57 -13.90
CA SER A 143 -9.16 -31.75 -15.30
C SER A 143 -9.92 -30.82 -16.24
N GLY A 144 -11.21 -30.59 -16.01
CA GLY A 144 -12.02 -29.67 -16.81
C GLY A 144 -11.55 -28.21 -16.72
N VAL A 145 -11.23 -27.73 -15.51
CA VAL A 145 -10.69 -26.37 -15.32
C VAL A 145 -9.29 -26.26 -15.89
N ALA A 146 -8.43 -27.27 -15.68
CA ALA A 146 -7.09 -27.30 -16.24
C ALA A 146 -7.11 -27.19 -17.77
N GLU A 147 -7.98 -27.92 -18.47
CA GLU A 147 -8.12 -27.81 -19.92
C GLU A 147 -8.49 -26.38 -20.35
N ALA A 148 -9.49 -25.76 -19.70
CA ALA A 148 -9.91 -24.39 -20.02
C ALA A 148 -8.79 -23.36 -19.81
N VAL A 149 -8.01 -23.51 -18.73
CA VAL A 149 -6.82 -22.69 -18.46
C VAL A 149 -5.75 -22.90 -19.53
N MET A 150 -5.50 -24.14 -19.94
CA MET A 150 -4.50 -24.48 -20.97
C MET A 150 -4.91 -23.95 -22.35
N GLU A 151 -6.18 -24.05 -22.72
CA GLU A 151 -6.71 -23.43 -23.94
C GLU A 151 -6.52 -21.91 -23.95
N LEU A 152 -6.72 -21.25 -22.79
CA LEU A 152 -6.50 -19.82 -22.65
C LEU A 152 -5.01 -19.46 -22.74
N ALA A 153 -4.15 -20.15 -22.00
CA ALA A 153 -2.71 -19.89 -21.94
C ALA A 153 -2.04 -20.00 -23.32
N PHE A 154 -2.50 -20.93 -24.15
CA PHE A 154 -1.93 -21.18 -25.49
C PHE A 154 -2.79 -20.63 -26.63
N ARG A 155 -3.73 -19.73 -26.34
CA ARG A 155 -4.62 -19.16 -27.35
C ARG A 155 -3.80 -18.51 -28.49
N ASN A 156 -4.25 -18.74 -29.73
CA ASN A 156 -3.56 -18.31 -30.96
C ASN A 156 -2.19 -18.96 -31.21
N GLY A 157 -1.88 -20.08 -30.56
CA GLY A 157 -0.63 -20.83 -30.78
C GLY A 157 0.62 -20.09 -30.33
N LYS A 158 0.47 -19.08 -29.47
CA LYS A 158 1.58 -18.37 -28.86
C LYS A 158 1.95 -19.03 -27.55
N THR A 159 3.24 -19.22 -27.35
CA THR A 159 3.81 -19.61 -26.06
C THR A 159 3.62 -18.46 -25.06
N PRO A 160 3.17 -18.71 -23.82
CA PRO A 160 3.11 -17.69 -22.77
C PRO A 160 4.47 -17.03 -22.55
N SER A 161 4.51 -15.74 -22.24
CA SER A 161 5.72 -15.05 -21.77
C SER A 161 5.83 -15.15 -20.25
N PHE A 162 7.05 -15.28 -19.73
CA PHE A 162 7.30 -15.37 -18.28
C PHE A 162 6.84 -14.14 -17.50
N ASP A 163 6.90 -12.94 -18.09
CA ASP A 163 6.44 -11.67 -17.50
C ASP A 163 4.95 -11.65 -17.07
N GLN A 164 4.18 -12.68 -17.46
CA GLN A 164 2.87 -12.93 -16.89
C GLN A 164 3.04 -13.88 -15.70
N LEU A 165 2.99 -13.34 -14.47
CA LEU A 165 2.98 -13.98 -13.13
C LEU A 165 1.95 -15.13 -12.94
N ILE A 166 1.38 -15.65 -14.02
CA ILE A 166 0.41 -16.73 -14.12
C ILE A 166 1.06 -18.05 -14.54
N THR A 167 2.24 -18.05 -15.17
CA THR A 167 2.80 -19.27 -15.81
C THR A 167 3.05 -20.41 -14.81
N LEU A 168 3.56 -20.10 -13.61
CA LEU A 168 3.86 -21.12 -12.59
C LEU A 168 2.59 -21.68 -11.91
N PRO A 169 1.59 -20.86 -11.50
CA PRO A 169 0.28 -21.37 -11.10
C PRO A 169 -0.41 -22.24 -12.16
N VAL A 170 -0.31 -21.86 -13.44
CA VAL A 170 -0.84 -22.68 -14.55
C VAL A 170 -0.10 -24.02 -14.65
N TYR A 171 1.23 -24.00 -14.53
CA TYR A 171 2.02 -25.23 -14.51
C TYR A 171 1.65 -26.13 -13.34
N ARG A 172 1.47 -25.59 -12.13
CA ARG A 172 1.02 -26.35 -10.94
C ARG A 172 -0.31 -27.04 -11.19
N LEU A 173 -1.31 -26.33 -11.73
CA LEU A 173 -2.60 -26.92 -12.06
C LEU A 173 -2.48 -28.00 -13.15
N ALA A 174 -1.76 -27.73 -14.24
CA ALA A 174 -1.51 -28.70 -15.31
C ALA A 174 -0.74 -29.93 -14.79
N TRP A 175 0.19 -29.73 -13.87
CA TRP A 175 0.94 -30.79 -13.22
C TRP A 175 0.00 -31.69 -12.42
N SER A 176 -0.91 -31.12 -11.62
CA SER A 176 -1.83 -31.88 -10.77
C SER A 176 -2.73 -32.89 -11.52
N VAL A 177 -2.97 -32.68 -12.83
CA VAL A 177 -3.84 -33.52 -13.67
C VAL A 177 -3.08 -34.31 -14.75
N ASP A 178 -1.75 -34.33 -14.70
CA ASP A 178 -0.90 -34.96 -15.73
C ASP A 178 -1.18 -34.47 -17.16
N HIS A 179 -1.33 -33.16 -17.32
CA HIS A 179 -1.69 -32.59 -18.61
C HIS A 179 -0.56 -32.78 -19.66
N PRO A 180 -0.85 -33.22 -20.90
CA PRO A 180 0.18 -33.53 -21.92
C PRO A 180 1.12 -32.37 -22.29
N ARG A 181 0.68 -31.13 -22.06
CA ARG A 181 1.44 -29.91 -22.39
C ARG A 181 2.29 -29.37 -21.24
N CYS A 182 2.44 -30.09 -20.13
CA CYS A 182 3.37 -29.73 -19.06
C CYS A 182 4.80 -29.43 -19.58
N PRO A 183 5.40 -30.21 -20.49
CA PRO A 183 6.75 -29.94 -20.99
C PRO A 183 6.87 -28.59 -21.71
N GLU A 184 5.82 -28.14 -22.41
CA GLU A 184 5.83 -26.86 -23.11
C GLU A 184 5.89 -25.69 -22.12
N LEU A 185 5.10 -25.73 -21.05
CA LEU A 185 5.13 -24.73 -19.98
C LEU A 185 6.45 -24.76 -19.21
N LEU A 186 6.95 -25.96 -18.90
CA LEU A 186 8.23 -26.10 -18.21
C LEU A 186 9.39 -25.50 -19.02
N SER A 187 9.36 -25.63 -20.35
CA SER A 187 10.35 -24.98 -21.23
C SER A 187 10.29 -23.44 -21.16
N VAL A 188 9.09 -22.86 -21.03
CA VAL A 188 8.95 -21.40 -20.83
C VAL A 188 9.59 -20.97 -19.53
N ILE A 189 9.30 -21.69 -18.45
CA ILE A 189 9.86 -21.44 -17.12
C ILE A 189 11.38 -21.58 -17.18
N ALA A 190 11.89 -22.70 -17.71
CA ALA A 190 13.32 -23.00 -17.81
C ALA A 190 14.12 -21.92 -18.55
N LYS A 191 13.56 -21.37 -19.63
CA LYS A 191 14.22 -20.34 -20.46
C LYS A 191 14.24 -18.96 -19.84
N ALA A 192 13.31 -18.67 -18.95
CA ALA A 192 13.17 -17.34 -18.38
C ALA A 192 13.93 -17.19 -17.06
N LEU A 193 13.95 -18.24 -16.23
CA LEU A 193 14.60 -18.21 -14.92
C LEU A 193 16.05 -17.68 -14.94
N PRO A 194 16.94 -18.09 -15.87
CA PRO A 194 18.33 -17.59 -15.89
C PRO A 194 18.49 -16.07 -16.07
N TYR A 195 17.44 -15.39 -16.57
CA TYR A 195 17.43 -13.95 -16.84
C TYR A 195 16.57 -13.16 -15.83
N GLY A 196 15.95 -13.85 -14.86
CA GLY A 196 15.14 -13.22 -13.81
C GLY A 196 15.98 -12.51 -12.76
N GLU A 197 15.33 -11.67 -11.96
CA GLU A 197 15.90 -11.18 -10.71
C GLU A 197 16.04 -12.36 -9.73
N THR A 198 17.11 -12.39 -8.92
CA THR A 198 17.44 -13.52 -8.02
C THR A 198 16.24 -13.95 -7.17
N ARG A 199 15.54 -12.99 -6.57
CA ARG A 199 14.36 -13.25 -5.73
C ARG A 199 13.22 -13.98 -6.46
N ASP A 200 13.01 -13.69 -7.74
CA ASP A 200 11.97 -14.35 -8.53
C ASP A 200 12.37 -15.80 -8.87
N ILE A 201 13.67 -16.06 -9.00
CA ILE A 201 14.24 -17.38 -9.24
C ILE A 201 14.10 -18.25 -8.00
N ASP A 202 14.49 -17.75 -6.83
CA ASP A 202 14.42 -18.50 -5.57
C ASP A 202 12.99 -18.94 -5.30
N ARG A 203 12.03 -18.00 -5.44
CA ARG A 203 10.61 -18.31 -5.29
C ARG A 203 10.15 -19.38 -6.28
N ALA A 204 10.54 -19.28 -7.55
CA ALA A 204 10.14 -20.25 -8.55
C ALA A 204 10.75 -21.64 -8.30
N ILE A 205 11.99 -21.71 -7.82
CA ILE A 205 12.68 -22.96 -7.45
C ILE A 205 11.98 -23.62 -6.26
N LEU A 206 11.65 -22.85 -5.21
CA LEU A 206 10.90 -23.33 -4.05
C LEU A 206 9.55 -23.91 -4.47
N GLU A 207 8.78 -23.16 -5.25
CA GLU A 207 7.48 -23.61 -5.75
C GLU A 207 7.58 -24.85 -6.66
N LEU A 208 8.58 -24.93 -7.54
CA LEU A 208 8.81 -26.12 -8.38
C LEU A 208 9.20 -27.35 -7.55
N SER A 209 9.97 -27.16 -6.48
CA SER A 209 10.35 -28.27 -5.61
C SER A 209 9.13 -28.86 -4.95
N GLU A 210 8.31 -28.00 -4.35
CA GLU A 210 7.04 -28.39 -3.74
C GLU A 210 6.14 -29.13 -4.75
N ILE A 211 6.07 -28.68 -6.01
CA ILE A 211 5.31 -29.35 -7.08
C ILE A 211 5.84 -30.77 -7.36
N PHE A 212 7.16 -30.97 -7.31
CA PHE A 212 7.80 -32.23 -7.68
C PHE A 212 7.90 -33.24 -6.53
N THR A 213 8.09 -32.76 -5.30
CA THR A 213 8.42 -33.59 -4.13
C THR A 213 7.38 -33.50 -3.01
N GLY A 214 6.55 -32.44 -3.00
CA GLY A 214 5.63 -32.12 -1.91
C GLY A 214 6.29 -31.43 -0.71
N GLU A 215 7.58 -31.11 -0.77
CA GLU A 215 8.35 -30.54 0.33
C GLU A 215 9.39 -29.53 -0.20
N PHE A 216 9.59 -28.41 0.50
CA PHE A 216 10.52 -27.36 0.04
C PHE A 216 11.56 -26.96 1.09
N ALA A 217 11.42 -27.36 2.37
CA ALA A 217 12.34 -26.95 3.43
C ALA A 217 13.83 -27.21 3.10
N PRO A 218 14.21 -28.33 2.46
CA PRO A 218 15.61 -28.55 2.05
C PRO A 218 16.09 -27.63 0.92
N CYS A 219 15.16 -27.13 0.09
CA CYS A 219 15.49 -26.19 -0.98
C CYS A 219 15.80 -24.82 -0.42
N ASP A 220 14.98 -24.33 0.51
CA ASP A 220 15.18 -23.05 1.18
C ASP A 220 16.56 -23.01 1.88
N LEU A 221 16.89 -24.07 2.62
CA LEU A 221 18.19 -24.20 3.25
C LEU A 221 19.36 -24.22 2.25
N MET A 222 19.23 -24.91 1.12
CA MET A 222 20.29 -24.94 0.10
C MET A 222 20.50 -23.56 -0.54
N THR A 223 19.40 -22.85 -0.83
CA THR A 223 19.42 -21.49 -1.37
C THR A 223 20.12 -20.54 -0.39
N ASP A 224 19.66 -20.48 0.86
CA ASP A 224 20.24 -19.56 1.85
C ASP A 224 21.72 -19.84 2.14
N ARG A 225 22.16 -21.10 2.06
CA ARG A 225 23.56 -21.46 2.31
C ARG A 225 24.51 -20.99 1.22
N PHE A 226 24.12 -21.02 -0.06
CA PHE A 226 25.01 -20.54 -1.13
C PHE A 226 25.09 -19.01 -1.13
N GLU A 227 24.00 -18.33 -0.77
CA GLU A 227 23.95 -16.87 -0.67
C GLU A 227 24.64 -16.33 0.59
N GLY A 228 24.96 -17.22 1.54
CA GLY A 228 25.62 -16.87 2.80
C GLY A 228 24.67 -16.30 3.86
N TYR A 229 23.36 -16.47 3.67
CA TYR A 229 22.33 -16.03 4.62
C TYR A 229 22.09 -17.04 5.75
N SER A 230 22.41 -18.31 5.53
CA SER A 230 22.20 -19.37 6.52
C SER A 230 23.49 -20.12 6.88
N VAL A 231 23.65 -20.40 8.16
CA VAL A 231 24.82 -21.05 8.79
C VAL A 231 24.67 -22.58 8.99
N PRO A 232 23.47 -23.16 9.22
CA PRO A 232 23.33 -24.58 9.49
C PRO A 232 23.78 -25.44 8.31
N VAL A 233 24.57 -26.46 8.59
CA VAL A 233 24.94 -27.52 7.64
C VAL A 233 23.94 -28.67 7.72
N PHE A 234 23.72 -29.42 6.65
CA PHE A 234 22.83 -30.59 6.67
C PHE A 234 23.26 -31.61 7.73
N SER A 235 24.56 -31.71 8.01
CA SER A 235 25.08 -32.55 9.10
C SER A 235 24.54 -32.19 10.49
N GLU A 236 24.22 -30.91 10.75
CA GLU A 236 23.58 -30.48 12.00
C GLU A 236 22.09 -30.85 12.02
N LEU A 237 21.52 -31.13 10.86
CA LEU A 237 20.13 -31.54 10.63
C LEU A 237 19.99 -33.04 10.38
N ALA A 238 20.99 -33.84 10.72
CA ALA A 238 20.99 -35.29 10.46
C ALA A 238 19.79 -36.03 11.07
N ALA A 239 19.08 -35.44 12.03
CA ALA A 239 17.83 -35.96 12.56
C ALA A 239 16.68 -35.94 11.52
N PHE A 240 16.65 -34.94 10.63
CA PHE A 240 15.65 -34.74 9.58
C PHE A 240 15.96 -35.52 8.30
N LEU A 241 17.04 -36.30 8.29
CA LEU A 241 17.57 -36.99 7.13
C LEU A 241 17.76 -38.49 7.44
N PRO A 242 17.90 -39.35 6.41
CA PRO A 242 18.00 -40.80 6.62
C PRO A 242 19.18 -41.21 7.52
N ASP A 243 20.34 -40.57 7.34
CA ASP A 243 21.53 -40.79 8.13
C ASP A 243 22.57 -39.65 8.00
N ALA A 244 23.57 -39.65 8.88
CA ALA A 244 24.63 -38.64 8.89
C ALA A 244 25.55 -38.69 7.65
N SER A 245 25.66 -39.82 6.95
CA SER A 245 26.44 -39.90 5.71
C SER A 245 25.72 -39.19 4.57
N PHE A 246 24.40 -39.32 4.49
CA PHE A 246 23.57 -38.60 3.53
C PHE A 246 23.66 -37.09 3.75
N ALA A 247 23.57 -36.65 5.01
CA ALA A 247 23.74 -35.25 5.38
C ALA A 247 25.11 -34.69 4.97
N ALA A 248 26.19 -35.42 5.26
CA ALA A 248 27.54 -35.03 4.86
C ALA A 248 27.76 -35.06 3.33
N ASP A 249 27.04 -35.94 2.60
CA ASP A 249 27.04 -35.91 1.13
C ASP A 249 26.43 -34.62 0.60
N LEU A 250 25.29 -34.18 1.15
CA LEU A 250 24.64 -32.93 0.77
C LEU A 250 25.51 -31.71 1.05
N ASP A 251 26.14 -31.66 2.23
CA ASP A 251 27.07 -30.58 2.57
C ASP A 251 28.18 -30.42 1.54
N ARG A 252 28.77 -31.53 1.07
CA ARG A 252 29.80 -31.50 0.03
C ARG A 252 29.30 -30.97 -1.30
N VAL A 253 28.05 -31.27 -1.67
CA VAL A 253 27.45 -30.76 -2.91
C VAL A 253 27.20 -29.26 -2.79
N VAL A 254 26.66 -28.78 -1.68
CA VAL A 254 26.43 -27.35 -1.42
C VAL A 254 27.75 -26.58 -1.45
N ASP A 255 28.79 -27.09 -0.78
CA ASP A 255 30.10 -26.44 -0.76
C ASP A 255 30.74 -26.39 -2.18
N SER A 256 30.50 -27.40 -3.03
CA SER A 256 30.96 -27.42 -4.43
C SER A 256 30.19 -26.43 -5.30
N LEU A 257 28.86 -26.31 -5.11
CA LEU A 257 28.03 -25.30 -5.77
C LEU A 257 28.47 -23.86 -5.43
N GLY A 258 28.85 -23.58 -4.18
CA GLY A 258 29.41 -22.29 -3.77
C GLY A 258 30.73 -21.95 -4.49
N ASN A 259 31.42 -22.93 -5.05
CA ASN A 259 32.61 -22.76 -5.90
C ASN A 259 32.27 -22.77 -7.41
N LEU A 260 30.99 -22.64 -7.77
CA LEU A 260 30.46 -22.66 -9.15
C LEU A 260 30.69 -23.99 -9.89
N GLU A 261 30.85 -25.10 -9.16
CA GLU A 261 31.04 -26.43 -9.73
C GLU A 261 29.70 -27.17 -9.91
N HIS A 262 28.81 -26.63 -10.76
CA HIS A 262 27.43 -27.13 -10.93
C HIS A 262 27.31 -28.61 -11.36
N LEU A 263 28.35 -29.17 -12.01
CA LEU A 263 28.39 -30.58 -12.41
C LEU A 263 28.27 -31.53 -11.21
N SER A 264 28.74 -31.14 -10.02
CA SER A 264 28.65 -31.98 -8.82
C SER A 264 27.21 -32.22 -8.38
N ALA A 265 26.32 -31.24 -8.59
CA ALA A 265 24.90 -31.33 -8.29
C ALA A 265 24.18 -32.28 -9.28
N LEU A 266 24.51 -32.20 -10.57
CA LEU A 266 23.98 -33.12 -11.58
C LEU A 266 24.48 -34.56 -11.35
N GLU A 267 25.76 -34.75 -11.02
CA GLU A 267 26.30 -36.07 -10.67
C GLU A 267 25.63 -36.64 -9.41
N PHE A 268 25.35 -35.80 -8.42
CA PHE A 268 24.61 -36.21 -7.22
C PHE A 268 23.20 -36.66 -7.58
N PHE A 269 22.48 -35.87 -8.39
CA PHE A 269 21.17 -36.22 -8.90
C PHE A 269 21.19 -37.52 -9.70
N ASP A 270 22.10 -37.70 -10.65
CA ASP A 270 22.16 -38.91 -11.48
C ASP A 270 22.37 -40.20 -10.67
N ARG A 271 23.13 -40.12 -9.56
CA ARG A 271 23.32 -41.25 -8.65
C ARG A 271 22.08 -41.59 -7.83
N ARG A 272 21.20 -40.63 -7.58
CA ARG A 272 20.07 -40.74 -6.63
C ARG A 272 18.70 -40.47 -7.21
N LYS A 273 18.56 -40.17 -8.51
CA LYS A 273 17.28 -39.87 -9.14
C LYS A 273 16.23 -40.97 -8.99
N SER A 274 16.64 -42.21 -8.73
CA SER A 274 15.74 -43.31 -8.37
C SER A 274 14.96 -43.08 -7.07
N ASP A 275 15.39 -42.14 -6.24
CA ASP A 275 14.75 -41.78 -4.98
C ASP A 275 13.51 -40.89 -5.21
N LEU A 276 13.35 -40.34 -6.42
CA LEU A 276 12.24 -39.47 -6.80
C LEU A 276 11.15 -40.20 -7.61
N PRO A 277 9.91 -39.69 -7.63
CA PRO A 277 8.88 -40.14 -8.56
C PRO A 277 9.34 -40.01 -10.02
N GLU A 278 9.03 -41.00 -10.87
CA GLU A 278 9.44 -41.06 -12.29
C GLU A 278 9.10 -39.78 -13.07
N ARG A 279 7.95 -39.18 -12.78
CA ARG A 279 7.50 -37.93 -13.40
C ARG A 279 8.34 -36.72 -13.00
N ALA A 280 8.73 -36.63 -11.73
CA ALA A 280 9.64 -35.60 -11.23
C ALA A 280 11.03 -35.76 -11.84
N VAL A 281 11.54 -36.99 -11.94
CA VAL A 281 12.81 -37.30 -12.64
C VAL A 281 12.76 -36.80 -14.07
N SER A 282 11.69 -37.11 -14.82
CA SER A 282 11.53 -36.68 -16.21
C SER A 282 11.55 -35.15 -16.37
N ALA A 283 10.90 -34.43 -15.44
CA ALA A 283 10.89 -32.96 -15.44
C ALA A 283 12.25 -32.37 -15.09
N LEU A 284 12.96 -32.93 -14.10
CA LEU A 284 14.30 -32.50 -13.70
C LEU A 284 15.33 -32.77 -14.80
N GLU A 285 15.31 -33.95 -15.42
CA GLU A 285 16.19 -34.25 -16.56
C GLU A 285 15.96 -33.26 -17.71
N PHE A 286 14.70 -32.93 -18.02
CA PHE A 286 14.36 -31.90 -19.01
C PHE A 286 14.92 -30.52 -18.65
N LEU A 287 14.80 -30.08 -17.39
CA LEU A 287 15.37 -28.81 -16.92
C LEU A 287 16.91 -28.82 -17.03
N GLY A 288 17.54 -29.93 -16.63
CA GLY A 288 18.99 -30.10 -16.72
C GLY A 288 19.48 -30.00 -18.16
N GLU A 289 18.77 -30.60 -19.12
CA GLU A 289 19.06 -30.48 -20.55
C GLU A 289 18.87 -29.05 -21.06
N GLU A 290 17.75 -28.39 -20.74
CA GLU A 290 17.47 -27.02 -21.18
C GLU A 290 18.53 -26.04 -20.65
N TRP A 291 18.88 -26.12 -19.37
CA TRP A 291 19.88 -25.24 -18.75
C TRP A 291 21.30 -25.53 -19.21
N SER A 292 21.69 -26.81 -19.35
CA SER A 292 23.00 -27.18 -19.91
C SER A 292 23.17 -26.72 -21.36
N GLY A 293 22.07 -26.49 -22.07
CA GLY A 293 22.05 -25.96 -23.43
C GLY A 293 22.21 -24.43 -23.53
N ILE A 294 22.18 -23.69 -22.41
CA ILE A 294 22.26 -22.22 -22.40
C ILE A 294 23.73 -21.78 -22.53
N PRO A 295 24.09 -21.03 -23.59
CA PRO A 295 25.45 -20.52 -23.74
C PRO A 295 25.82 -19.58 -22.60
N ASP A 296 27.03 -19.74 -22.06
CA ASP A 296 27.60 -18.87 -21.02
C ASP A 296 26.79 -18.85 -19.70
N LEU A 297 25.99 -19.88 -19.40
CA LEU A 297 25.22 -19.96 -18.16
C LEU A 297 26.10 -19.80 -16.91
N ASP A 298 27.32 -20.37 -16.90
CA ASP A 298 28.29 -20.22 -15.79
C ASP A 298 28.68 -18.76 -15.48
N ASN A 299 28.43 -17.81 -16.39
CA ASN A 299 28.68 -16.39 -16.19
C ASN A 299 27.46 -15.63 -15.60
N HIS A 300 26.35 -16.33 -15.35
CA HIS A 300 25.18 -15.76 -14.68
C HIS A 300 25.27 -15.96 -13.17
N ASP A 301 24.98 -14.89 -12.42
CA ASP A 301 25.01 -14.90 -10.95
C ASP A 301 24.07 -15.96 -10.33
N ASN A 302 23.05 -16.40 -11.08
CA ASN A 302 22.00 -17.31 -10.59
C ASN A 302 22.27 -18.80 -10.84
N THR A 303 23.41 -19.18 -11.44
CA THR A 303 23.67 -20.57 -11.85
C THR A 303 23.74 -21.54 -10.67
N ALA A 304 24.36 -21.13 -9.56
CA ALA A 304 24.40 -21.95 -8.35
C ALA A 304 22.98 -22.21 -7.80
N ALA A 305 22.10 -21.21 -7.82
CA ALA A 305 20.70 -21.34 -7.41
C ALA A 305 19.94 -22.34 -8.29
N LEU A 306 20.06 -22.21 -9.62
CA LEU A 306 19.37 -23.12 -10.55
C LEU A 306 19.79 -24.58 -10.35
N PHE A 307 21.08 -24.85 -10.14
CA PHE A 307 21.58 -26.21 -9.98
C PHE A 307 21.49 -26.75 -8.54
N SER A 308 21.31 -25.90 -7.53
CA SER A 308 20.98 -26.36 -6.16
C SER A 308 19.64 -27.08 -6.11
N PHE A 309 18.74 -26.76 -7.04
CA PHE A 309 17.42 -27.36 -7.16
C PHE A 309 17.42 -28.89 -7.23
N PHE A 310 18.39 -29.49 -7.92
CA PHE A 310 18.48 -30.94 -8.11
C PHE A 310 18.77 -31.71 -6.81
N PRO A 311 19.88 -31.46 -6.10
CA PRO A 311 20.14 -32.11 -4.81
C PRO A 311 19.07 -31.74 -3.78
N ALA A 312 18.46 -30.55 -3.87
CA ALA A 312 17.41 -30.14 -2.97
C ALA A 312 16.12 -30.98 -3.14
N CYS A 313 15.73 -31.30 -4.37
CA CYS A 313 14.62 -32.25 -4.62
C CYS A 313 14.91 -33.63 -4.02
N ILE A 314 16.14 -34.13 -4.13
CA ILE A 314 16.54 -35.41 -3.52
C ILE A 314 16.47 -35.33 -2.00
N ALA A 315 16.95 -34.23 -1.40
CA ALA A 315 16.87 -34.02 0.04
C ALA A 315 15.41 -33.95 0.52
N ALA A 316 14.54 -33.25 -0.20
CA ALA A 316 13.11 -33.15 0.06
C ALA A 316 12.41 -34.52 0.03
N ALA A 317 12.74 -35.39 -0.92
CA ALA A 317 12.19 -36.74 -0.98
C ALA A 317 12.52 -37.64 0.23
N HIS A 318 13.57 -37.29 0.97
CA HIS A 318 14.03 -38.00 2.17
C HIS A 318 13.82 -37.22 3.47
N TRP A 319 13.15 -36.06 3.40
CA TRP A 319 12.95 -35.20 4.55
C TRP A 319 12.01 -35.86 5.57
N ILE A 320 12.46 -35.94 6.81
CA ILE A 320 11.68 -36.44 7.93
C ILE A 320 11.06 -35.24 8.61
N ALA A 321 9.77 -34.96 8.34
CA ALA A 321 9.08 -33.79 8.88
C ALA A 321 9.09 -33.74 10.44
N GLU A 322 8.88 -34.88 11.09
CA GLU A 322 8.84 -34.99 12.56
C GLU A 322 9.85 -36.04 13.08
N PRO A 323 11.14 -35.71 13.21
CA PRO A 323 12.16 -36.65 13.67
C PRO A 323 12.16 -36.88 15.19
N TRP A 324 11.34 -36.13 15.94
CA TRP A 324 11.30 -36.19 17.39
C TRP A 324 10.62 -37.47 17.91
N ALA A 325 11.15 -38.02 19.02
CA ALA A 325 10.59 -39.18 19.71
C ALA A 325 10.39 -38.91 21.21
N PRO A 326 9.20 -39.19 21.80
CA PRO A 326 8.90 -38.93 23.21
C PRO A 326 9.85 -39.58 24.23
N ALA A 327 10.51 -40.68 23.86
CA ALA A 327 11.42 -41.42 24.73
C ALA A 327 12.72 -40.68 25.07
N GLY A 328 13.05 -39.59 24.35
CA GLY A 328 14.29 -38.82 24.55
C GLY A 328 14.29 -37.90 25.78
N GLY A 329 13.13 -37.64 26.39
CA GLY A 329 12.98 -36.75 27.54
C GLY A 329 13.18 -35.24 27.22
N PRO A 330 13.15 -34.36 28.25
CA PRO A 330 13.13 -32.91 28.06
C PRO A 330 14.37 -32.34 27.35
N ASP A 331 15.55 -32.89 27.60
CA ASP A 331 16.79 -32.39 26.99
C ASP A 331 16.84 -32.70 25.48
N ALA A 332 16.32 -33.86 25.05
CA ALA A 332 16.21 -34.20 23.64
C ALA A 332 15.12 -33.37 22.94
N ALA A 333 14.02 -33.07 23.64
CA ALA A 333 13.00 -32.15 23.16
C ALA A 333 13.56 -30.74 22.95
N LEU A 334 14.34 -30.20 23.89
CA LEU A 334 15.02 -28.91 23.70
C LEU A 334 16.01 -28.94 22.55
N ALA A 335 16.80 -30.01 22.42
CA ALA A 335 17.72 -30.15 21.30
C ALA A 335 17.00 -30.04 19.94
N TYR A 336 15.85 -30.70 19.80
CA TYR A 336 14.98 -30.59 18.63
C TYR A 336 14.44 -29.16 18.43
N LEU A 337 13.89 -28.53 19.48
CA LEU A 337 13.33 -27.19 19.38
C LEU A 337 14.38 -26.11 19.09
N THR A 338 15.65 -26.34 19.44
CA THR A 338 16.74 -25.37 19.23
C THR A 338 17.41 -25.47 17.86
N VAL A 339 16.97 -26.39 17.00
CA VAL A 339 17.48 -26.51 15.63
C VAL A 339 17.17 -25.22 14.87
N ASP A 340 18.16 -24.66 14.18
CA ASP A 340 18.06 -23.35 13.55
C ASP A 340 17.40 -23.42 12.16
N LEU A 341 16.15 -23.87 12.11
CA LEU A 341 15.32 -23.91 10.91
C LEU A 341 14.02 -23.10 11.13
N PRO A 342 13.53 -22.36 10.14
CA PRO A 342 12.33 -21.54 10.26
C PRO A 342 11.06 -22.38 10.47
N ASP A 343 10.91 -23.48 9.72
CA ASP A 343 9.64 -24.21 9.59
C ASP A 343 9.67 -25.57 10.33
N ILE A 344 9.88 -25.51 11.65
CA ILE A 344 9.72 -26.68 12.53
C ILE A 344 8.45 -26.51 13.36
N GLU A 345 7.50 -27.42 13.20
CA GLU A 345 6.30 -27.47 14.05
C GLU A 345 6.64 -27.87 15.49
N LEU A 346 5.90 -27.32 16.47
CA LEU A 346 5.98 -27.72 17.87
C LEU A 346 5.03 -28.91 18.13
N PRO A 347 5.54 -30.15 18.35
CA PRO A 347 4.69 -31.32 18.54
C PRO A 347 3.93 -31.26 19.87
N ASP A 348 2.66 -31.65 19.87
CA ASP A 348 1.81 -31.74 21.08
C ASP A 348 2.47 -32.55 22.20
N GLY A 349 3.19 -33.62 21.83
CA GLY A 349 3.89 -34.46 22.80
C GLY A 349 5.00 -33.74 23.57
N ILE A 350 5.62 -32.69 23.01
CA ILE A 350 6.58 -31.84 23.73
C ILE A 350 5.84 -30.93 24.71
N VAL A 351 4.71 -30.36 24.30
CA VAL A 351 3.87 -29.53 25.18
C VAL A 351 3.40 -30.34 26.40
N GLU A 352 2.86 -31.54 26.18
CA GLU A 352 2.43 -32.47 27.24
C GLU A 352 3.60 -32.85 28.17
N MET A 353 4.78 -33.12 27.61
CA MET A 353 5.97 -33.47 28.37
C MET A 353 6.38 -32.33 29.32
N PHE A 354 6.46 -31.09 28.81
CA PHE A 354 6.82 -29.93 29.64
C PHE A 354 5.72 -29.55 30.63
N ALA A 355 4.45 -29.72 30.29
CA ALA A 355 3.33 -29.52 31.21
C ALA A 355 3.35 -30.51 32.38
N ALA A 356 3.91 -31.72 32.18
CA ALA A 356 4.04 -32.73 33.23
C ALA A 356 5.24 -32.52 34.17
N LEU A 357 6.21 -31.65 33.83
CA LEU A 357 7.34 -31.31 34.69
C LEU A 357 6.90 -30.43 35.87
N PRO A 358 7.65 -30.42 36.98
CA PRO A 358 7.49 -29.40 38.01
C PRO A 358 7.65 -28.01 37.39
N ARG A 359 6.72 -27.09 37.68
CA ARG A 359 6.68 -25.73 37.09
C ARG A 359 8.04 -25.03 37.13
N GLU A 360 8.73 -25.07 38.27
CA GLU A 360 10.05 -24.46 38.45
C GLU A 360 11.13 -25.05 37.52
N ASP A 361 11.09 -26.36 37.27
CA ASP A 361 12.02 -27.06 36.37
C ASP A 361 11.72 -26.70 34.90
N ALA A 362 10.44 -26.73 34.51
CA ALA A 362 10.02 -26.31 33.17
C ALA A 362 10.39 -24.84 32.90
N THR A 363 10.11 -23.93 33.84
CA THR A 363 10.40 -22.51 33.66
C THR A 363 11.90 -22.25 33.57
N SER A 364 12.69 -22.85 34.46
CA SER A 364 14.14 -22.64 34.48
C SER A 364 14.80 -23.12 33.19
N ARG A 365 14.43 -24.32 32.71
CA ARG A 365 14.98 -24.91 31.49
C ARG A 365 14.63 -24.10 30.24
N LEU A 366 13.37 -23.69 30.10
CA LEU A 366 12.93 -22.93 28.93
C LEU A 366 13.52 -21.52 28.91
N ILE A 367 13.61 -20.84 30.05
CA ILE A 367 14.25 -19.52 30.13
C ILE A 367 15.74 -19.63 29.80
N GLU A 368 16.45 -20.61 30.35
CA GLU A 368 17.88 -20.83 30.05
C GLU A 368 18.10 -21.13 28.56
N SER A 369 17.26 -22.00 27.98
CA SER A 369 17.34 -22.35 26.57
C SER A 369 17.02 -21.14 25.69
N PHE A 370 15.95 -20.39 25.99
CA PHE A 370 15.57 -19.18 25.25
C PHE A 370 16.69 -18.14 25.28
N GLU A 371 17.22 -17.78 26.45
CA GLU A 371 18.31 -16.78 26.55
C GLU A 371 19.56 -17.24 25.79
N LYS A 372 19.81 -18.54 25.67
CA LYS A 372 20.94 -19.08 24.91
C LYS A 372 20.76 -19.00 23.39
N TYR A 373 19.52 -19.10 22.89
CA TYR A 373 19.22 -19.25 21.46
C TYR A 373 18.29 -18.16 20.90
N HIS A 374 18.06 -17.06 21.63
CA HIS A 374 17.14 -15.97 21.27
C HIS A 374 17.45 -15.31 19.91
N ASP A 375 18.67 -15.42 19.41
CA ASP A 375 19.12 -14.89 18.13
C ASP A 375 18.95 -15.85 16.94
N ARG A 376 18.25 -16.98 17.15
CA ARG A 376 18.07 -18.06 16.16
C ARG A 376 16.60 -18.41 15.97
N TYR A 377 16.28 -19.10 14.88
CA TYR A 377 14.94 -19.65 14.68
C TYR A 377 14.53 -20.54 15.85
N GLY A 378 15.50 -21.26 16.43
CA GLY A 378 15.48 -21.93 17.75
C GLY A 378 14.44 -21.39 18.74
N ALA A 379 14.55 -20.09 18.97
CA ALA A 379 13.79 -19.38 19.98
C ALA A 379 12.29 -19.34 19.72
N LEU A 380 11.84 -19.31 18.46
CA LEU A 380 10.43 -19.14 18.12
C LEU A 380 9.59 -20.27 18.74
N ARG A 381 10.01 -21.52 18.61
CA ARG A 381 9.27 -22.67 19.18
C ARG A 381 9.38 -22.75 20.70
N ILE A 382 10.50 -22.29 21.27
CA ILE A 382 10.64 -22.19 22.73
C ILE A 382 9.62 -21.19 23.27
N VAL A 383 9.49 -20.03 22.61
CA VAL A 383 8.49 -19.02 22.96
C VAL A 383 7.07 -19.54 22.75
N GLU A 384 6.79 -20.26 21.66
CA GLU A 384 5.49 -20.91 21.46
C GLU A 384 5.15 -21.91 22.57
N LEU A 385 6.11 -22.73 22.97
CA LEU A 385 5.98 -23.67 24.09
C LEU A 385 5.74 -22.95 25.41
N MET A 386 6.47 -21.86 25.69
CA MET A 386 6.18 -20.97 26.83
C MET A 386 4.74 -20.44 26.77
N GLY A 387 4.26 -20.12 25.57
CA GLY A 387 2.88 -19.72 25.30
C GLY A 387 1.85 -20.78 25.67
N PHE A 388 2.04 -22.03 25.21
CA PHE A 388 1.16 -23.14 25.54
C PHE A 388 1.15 -23.48 27.03
N LEU A 389 2.28 -23.34 27.72
CA LEU A 389 2.38 -23.57 29.16
C LEU A 389 1.72 -22.46 30.00
N GLY A 390 1.69 -21.22 29.50
CA GLY A 390 0.92 -20.14 30.15
C GLY A 390 1.49 -19.63 31.48
N TYR A 391 2.78 -19.85 31.78
CA TYR A 391 3.36 -19.48 33.07
C TYR A 391 3.81 -18.01 33.11
N ARG A 392 3.38 -17.26 34.14
CA ARG A 392 3.68 -15.83 34.30
C ARG A 392 5.17 -15.52 34.44
N GLU A 393 5.98 -16.49 34.89
CA GLU A 393 7.43 -16.40 35.04
C GLU A 393 8.15 -16.15 33.71
N PHE A 394 7.52 -16.47 32.57
CA PHE A 394 8.08 -16.18 31.25
C PHE A 394 7.93 -14.70 30.83
N VAL A 395 6.92 -13.99 31.35
CA VAL A 395 6.57 -12.64 30.89
C VAL A 395 7.74 -11.65 30.97
N PRO A 396 8.53 -11.58 32.07
CA PRO A 396 9.64 -10.64 32.15
C PRO A 396 10.74 -10.89 31.11
N VAL A 397 11.05 -12.15 30.81
CA VAL A 397 12.08 -12.48 29.81
C VAL A 397 11.57 -12.23 28.39
N LEU A 398 10.29 -12.49 28.13
CA LEU A 398 9.68 -12.20 26.83
C LEU A 398 9.65 -10.69 26.56
N LEU A 399 9.19 -9.88 27.52
CA LEU A 399 9.15 -8.42 27.37
C LEU A 399 10.55 -7.81 27.20
N LYS A 400 11.58 -8.38 27.83
CA LYS A 400 12.98 -7.96 27.69
C LYS A 400 13.50 -8.08 26.25
N HIS A 401 13.01 -9.07 25.49
CA HIS A 401 13.48 -9.40 24.14
C HIS A 401 12.58 -8.87 23.02
N LEU A 402 11.54 -8.09 23.35
CA LEU A 402 10.76 -7.36 22.34
C LEU A 402 11.58 -6.24 21.70
N GLY A 403 11.45 -6.08 20.37
CA GLY A 403 12.25 -5.12 19.60
C GLY A 403 13.67 -5.62 19.33
N SER A 404 13.93 -6.93 19.44
CA SER A 404 15.18 -7.54 19.00
C SER A 404 15.39 -7.37 17.49
N ASP A 405 16.64 -7.35 17.03
CA ASP A 405 16.99 -7.31 15.60
C ASP A 405 16.43 -8.51 14.79
N PHE A 406 15.99 -9.58 15.47
CA PHE A 406 15.29 -10.71 14.86
C PHE A 406 13.77 -10.48 14.90
N ASP A 407 13.21 -9.81 13.89
CA ASP A 407 11.81 -9.36 13.86
C ASP A 407 10.78 -10.47 14.14
N ARG A 408 10.97 -11.67 13.55
CA ARG A 408 10.08 -12.84 13.75
C ARG A 408 9.92 -13.18 15.24
N LEU A 409 10.98 -13.01 16.04
CA LEU A 409 10.89 -13.28 17.48
C LEU A 409 9.92 -12.32 18.17
N SER A 410 9.96 -11.03 17.82
CA SER A 410 9.06 -10.06 18.43
C SER A 410 7.60 -10.32 18.07
N GLU A 411 7.32 -10.78 16.84
CA GLU A 411 5.99 -11.22 16.43
C GLU A 411 5.50 -12.43 17.24
N THR A 412 6.32 -13.46 17.38
CA THR A 412 5.98 -14.67 18.17
C THR A 412 5.78 -14.34 19.65
N ILE A 413 6.62 -13.49 20.23
CA ILE A 413 6.46 -13.00 21.61
C ILE A 413 5.12 -12.28 21.75
N THR A 414 4.79 -11.38 20.82
CA THR A 414 3.54 -10.62 20.82
C THR A 414 2.33 -11.57 20.80
N ALA A 415 2.34 -12.59 19.92
CA ALA A 415 1.31 -13.61 19.86
C ALA A 415 1.14 -14.39 21.17
N VAL A 416 2.24 -14.71 21.86
CA VAL A 416 2.20 -15.34 23.19
C VAL A 416 1.58 -14.42 24.24
N LEU A 417 1.98 -13.15 24.28
CA LEU A 417 1.44 -12.18 25.23
C LEU A 417 -0.07 -11.97 25.03
N ILE A 418 -0.54 -11.96 23.77
CA ILE A 418 -1.96 -11.91 23.43
C ILE A 418 -2.70 -13.10 24.04
N ARG A 419 -2.18 -14.33 23.86
CA ARG A 419 -2.77 -15.56 24.44
C ARG A 419 -2.87 -15.53 25.97
N TYR A 420 -1.94 -14.85 26.66
CA TYR A 420 -2.02 -14.69 28.12
C TYR A 420 -3.16 -13.76 28.56
N GLY A 421 -3.68 -12.94 27.65
CA GLY A 421 -4.87 -12.12 27.85
C GLY A 421 -4.69 -11.01 28.91
N GLU A 422 -5.79 -10.66 29.58
CA GLU A 422 -5.83 -9.52 30.51
C GLU A 422 -4.88 -9.68 31.72
N THR A 423 -4.44 -10.91 32.02
CA THR A 423 -3.56 -11.20 33.17
C THR A 423 -2.17 -10.54 33.08
N VAL A 424 -1.73 -10.18 31.87
CA VAL A 424 -0.44 -9.53 31.59
C VAL A 424 -0.57 -8.11 31.04
N ALA A 425 -1.79 -7.59 30.86
CA ALA A 425 -2.00 -6.24 30.35
C ALA A 425 -1.26 -5.18 31.18
N GLY A 426 -1.22 -5.35 32.51
CA GLY A 426 -0.45 -4.48 33.40
C GLY A 426 1.07 -4.56 33.17
N ASP A 427 1.61 -5.76 32.95
CA ASP A 427 3.04 -5.94 32.68
C ASP A 427 3.44 -5.30 31.34
N ILE A 428 2.56 -5.35 30.34
CA ILE A 428 2.73 -4.71 29.02
C ILE A 428 2.66 -3.18 29.14
N ILE A 429 1.68 -2.65 29.90
CA ILE A 429 1.57 -1.20 30.15
C ILE A 429 2.81 -0.68 30.87
N ASP A 430 3.27 -1.38 31.91
CA ASP A 430 4.51 -1.04 32.63
C ASP A 430 5.75 -1.07 31.73
N ALA A 431 5.75 -1.91 30.70
CA ALA A 431 6.82 -1.96 29.70
C ALA A 431 6.73 -0.76 28.73
N LEU A 432 5.54 -0.42 28.24
CA LEU A 432 5.30 0.75 27.40
C LEU A 432 5.74 2.05 28.07
N GLU A 433 5.40 2.24 29.35
CA GLU A 433 5.77 3.44 30.12
C GLU A 433 7.29 3.59 30.31
N LYS A 434 8.04 2.49 30.27
CA LYS A 434 9.51 2.49 30.35
C LYS A 434 10.19 2.83 29.02
N GLY A 435 9.42 2.83 27.92
CA GLY A 435 9.84 3.26 26.58
C GLY A 435 11.05 2.52 25.98
N PRO A 436 11.02 1.19 25.77
CA PRO A 436 12.09 0.52 25.05
C PRO A 436 12.02 0.90 23.56
N GLU A 437 13.11 1.48 23.02
CA GLU A 437 13.25 1.76 21.59
C GLU A 437 12.95 0.48 20.78
N GLY A 438 12.09 0.58 19.75
CA GLY A 438 11.79 -0.54 18.85
C GLY A 438 10.69 -1.53 19.29
N SER A 439 10.10 -1.37 20.49
CA SER A 439 9.09 -2.31 21.01
C SER A 439 7.64 -1.79 21.02
N PHE A 440 7.44 -0.50 20.79
CA PHE A 440 6.15 0.19 20.98
C PHE A 440 5.01 -0.44 20.18
N HIS A 441 5.21 -0.70 18.87
CA HIS A 441 4.16 -1.22 18.00
C HIS A 441 3.72 -2.64 18.38
N TYR A 442 4.66 -3.49 18.83
CA TYR A 442 4.37 -4.84 19.32
C TYR A 442 3.52 -4.81 20.59
N LEU A 443 3.92 -3.99 21.57
CA LEU A 443 3.25 -3.89 22.86
C LEU A 443 1.82 -3.31 22.73
N VAL A 444 1.68 -2.23 21.95
CA VAL A 444 0.37 -1.65 21.65
C VAL A 444 -0.52 -2.64 20.90
N GLY A 445 0.02 -3.31 19.88
CA GLY A 445 -0.72 -4.32 19.11
C GLY A 445 -1.21 -5.49 19.97
N ALA A 446 -0.46 -5.86 21.02
CA ALA A 446 -0.92 -6.82 22.03
C ALA A 446 -2.09 -6.26 22.86
N LEU A 447 -1.98 -5.03 23.37
CA LEU A 447 -3.06 -4.40 24.15
C LEU A 447 -4.35 -4.25 23.34
N GLU A 448 -4.25 -3.94 22.05
CA GLU A 448 -5.41 -3.88 21.13
C GLU A 448 -6.17 -5.20 21.08
N ARG A 449 -5.45 -6.33 21.03
CA ARG A 449 -6.09 -7.66 20.94
C ARG A 449 -6.55 -8.18 22.30
N ILE A 450 -5.88 -7.79 23.38
CA ILE A 450 -6.24 -8.14 24.76
C ILE A 450 -7.48 -7.37 25.22
N GLY A 451 -7.51 -6.05 25.00
CA GLY A 451 -8.59 -5.16 25.46
C GLY A 451 -8.76 -5.15 26.99
N GLY A 452 -9.97 -4.82 27.46
CA GLY A 452 -10.30 -4.86 28.89
C GLY A 452 -10.12 -3.53 29.64
N GLN A 453 -10.34 -3.57 30.96
CA GLN A 453 -10.45 -2.34 31.76
C GLN A 453 -9.10 -1.64 31.95
N SER A 454 -8.02 -2.40 32.12
CA SER A 454 -6.66 -1.88 32.25
C SER A 454 -6.20 -1.13 31.00
N VAL A 455 -6.46 -1.71 29.81
CA VAL A 455 -6.20 -1.07 28.51
C VAL A 455 -7.02 0.21 28.37
N GLY A 456 -8.29 0.19 28.76
CA GLY A 456 -9.11 1.39 28.78
C GLY A 456 -8.55 2.48 29.70
N ALA A 457 -8.02 2.14 30.87
CA ALA A 457 -7.44 3.12 31.78
C ALA A 457 -6.17 3.75 31.20
N TYR A 458 -5.30 2.95 30.59
CA TYR A 458 -4.12 3.41 29.86
C TYR A 458 -4.48 4.35 28.71
N LEU A 459 -5.43 3.94 27.85
CA LEU A 459 -5.89 4.74 26.72
C LEU A 459 -6.42 6.10 27.17
N ASP A 460 -7.20 6.16 28.26
CA ASP A 460 -7.74 7.43 28.74
C ASP A 460 -6.66 8.39 29.24
N ALA A 461 -5.63 7.86 29.90
CA ALA A 461 -4.49 8.64 30.37
C ALA A 461 -3.65 9.22 29.22
N HIS A 462 -3.53 8.50 28.10
CA HIS A 462 -2.64 8.85 26.98
C HIS A 462 -3.36 9.24 25.68
N PHE A 463 -4.68 9.35 25.69
CA PHE A 463 -5.49 9.52 24.47
C PHE A 463 -5.04 10.69 23.59
N ASP A 464 -4.78 11.87 24.15
CA ASP A 464 -4.41 13.05 23.36
C ASP A 464 -3.01 12.93 22.74
N GLU A 465 -2.09 12.24 23.42
CA GLU A 465 -0.75 11.93 22.90
C GLU A 465 -0.84 10.90 21.78
N LEU A 466 -1.55 9.79 22.01
CA LEU A 466 -1.75 8.72 21.04
C LEU A 466 -2.46 9.23 19.78
N VAL A 467 -3.55 9.97 19.90
CA VAL A 467 -4.27 10.53 18.73
C VAL A 467 -3.38 11.44 17.87
N LYS A 468 -2.40 12.10 18.50
CA LYS A 468 -1.48 13.00 17.81
C LYS A 468 -0.29 12.27 17.17
N GLU A 469 0.24 11.25 17.83
CA GLU A 469 1.41 10.49 17.37
C GLU A 469 1.03 9.35 16.43
N ASP A 470 0.03 8.56 16.79
CA ASP A 470 -0.48 7.42 16.03
C ASP A 470 -2.00 7.26 16.22
N LYS A 471 -2.74 7.96 15.36
CA LYS A 471 -4.19 8.00 15.38
C LYS A 471 -4.83 6.64 15.10
N GLU A 472 -4.21 5.82 14.26
CA GLU A 472 -4.74 4.50 13.91
C GLU A 472 -4.72 3.59 15.13
N THR A 473 -3.57 3.51 15.80
CA THR A 473 -3.42 2.86 17.10
C THR A 473 -4.47 3.33 18.10
N ALA A 474 -4.66 4.65 18.24
CA ALA A 474 -5.63 5.20 19.17
C ALA A 474 -7.07 4.74 18.87
N MET A 475 -7.48 4.74 17.60
CA MET A 475 -8.83 4.31 17.20
C MET A 475 -9.04 2.81 17.39
N ASN A 476 -8.04 1.99 17.06
CA ASN A 476 -8.11 0.54 17.27
C ASN A 476 -8.25 0.20 18.76
N LEU A 477 -7.53 0.91 19.64
CA LEU A 477 -7.68 0.77 21.10
C LEU A 477 -9.06 1.23 21.58
N VAL A 478 -9.59 2.34 21.06
CA VAL A 478 -10.95 2.80 21.38
C VAL A 478 -11.98 1.74 21.02
N GLU A 479 -11.90 1.17 19.82
CA GLU A 479 -12.81 0.12 19.37
C GLU A 479 -12.62 -1.18 20.16
N SER A 480 -11.38 -1.55 20.51
CA SER A 480 -11.06 -2.72 21.34
C SER A 480 -11.71 -2.64 22.72
N VAL A 481 -11.56 -1.50 23.38
CA VAL A 481 -12.11 -1.26 24.73
C VAL A 481 -13.62 -1.05 24.67
N ALA A 482 -14.13 -0.45 23.59
CA ALA A 482 -15.54 -0.17 23.34
C ALA A 482 -16.25 0.61 24.46
N ASP A 483 -15.54 1.47 25.20
CA ASP A 483 -16.07 2.19 26.36
C ASP A 483 -16.76 3.51 25.93
N PRO A 484 -18.00 3.78 26.38
CA PRO A 484 -18.76 4.95 25.96
C PRO A 484 -18.11 6.27 26.34
N ARG A 485 -17.18 6.32 27.32
CA ARG A 485 -16.51 7.59 27.70
C ARG A 485 -15.69 8.19 26.55
N PHE A 486 -15.21 7.38 25.61
CA PHE A 486 -14.44 7.86 24.47
C PHE A 486 -15.31 8.57 23.43
N MET A 487 -16.64 8.39 23.45
CA MET A 487 -17.54 9.08 22.52
C MET A 487 -17.43 10.61 22.65
N GLU A 488 -17.40 11.14 23.88
CA GLU A 488 -17.27 12.58 24.11
C GLU A 488 -15.90 13.12 23.66
N ARG A 489 -14.84 12.29 23.71
CA ARG A 489 -13.50 12.66 23.24
C ARG A 489 -13.38 12.61 21.72
N LEU A 490 -14.07 11.66 21.07
CA LEU A 490 -14.08 11.51 19.61
C LEU A 490 -14.97 12.55 18.92
N LYS A 491 -16.11 12.91 19.51
CA LYS A 491 -17.07 13.86 18.93
C LYS A 491 -16.43 15.12 18.30
N PRO A 492 -15.52 15.87 18.96
CA PRO A 492 -14.90 17.05 18.36
C PRO A 492 -13.95 16.74 17.18
N LEU A 493 -13.60 15.49 16.94
CA LEU A 493 -12.72 15.03 15.86
C LEU A 493 -13.50 14.53 14.64
N THR A 494 -14.78 14.16 14.82
CA THR A 494 -15.63 13.58 13.76
C THR A 494 -16.08 14.58 12.70
N GLY A 495 -16.45 14.08 11.53
CA GLY A 495 -16.98 14.88 10.41
C GLY A 495 -15.93 15.72 9.71
N LYS A 496 -14.65 15.37 9.89
CA LYS A 496 -13.47 16.07 9.34
C LYS A 496 -12.76 15.25 8.24
N GLY A 497 -13.47 14.30 7.64
CA GLY A 497 -12.90 13.36 6.65
C GLY A 497 -11.89 12.39 7.26
N GLN A 498 -11.98 12.15 8.58
CA GLN A 498 -11.08 11.28 9.32
C GLN A 498 -11.74 9.91 9.47
N GLU A 499 -11.65 9.11 8.41
CA GLU A 499 -12.34 7.82 8.28
C GLU A 499 -12.23 6.90 9.50
N LEU A 500 -11.03 6.76 10.08
CA LEU A 500 -10.82 5.92 11.27
C LEU A 500 -11.55 6.48 12.50
N VAL A 501 -11.55 7.80 12.67
CA VAL A 501 -12.24 8.48 13.78
C VAL A 501 -13.75 8.40 13.61
N ASP A 502 -14.22 8.65 12.38
CA ASP A 502 -15.64 8.61 12.04
C ASP A 502 -16.17 7.18 12.22
N SER A 503 -15.42 6.17 11.75
CA SER A 503 -15.72 4.74 11.97
C SER A 503 -15.79 4.40 13.46
N ALA A 504 -14.74 4.71 14.24
CA ALA A 504 -14.70 4.39 15.67
C ALA A 504 -15.85 5.05 16.44
N TYR A 505 -16.17 6.32 16.14
CA TYR A 505 -17.28 7.02 16.77
C TYR A 505 -18.65 6.42 16.39
N LEU A 506 -18.87 6.10 15.12
CA LEU A 506 -20.09 5.45 14.65
C LEU A 506 -20.24 4.06 15.29
N THR A 507 -19.17 3.26 15.32
CA THR A 507 -19.13 1.95 15.99
C THR A 507 -19.55 2.05 17.45
N LEU A 508 -18.94 2.95 18.24
CA LEU A 508 -19.32 3.15 19.63
C LEU A 508 -20.77 3.61 19.78
N ALA A 509 -21.22 4.56 18.94
CA ALA A 509 -22.59 5.05 18.99
C ALA A 509 -23.60 3.92 18.77
N LYS A 510 -23.36 3.04 17.81
CA LYS A 510 -24.23 1.88 17.52
C LYS A 510 -24.18 0.84 18.64
N LEU A 511 -23.00 0.53 19.17
CA LEU A 511 -22.83 -0.41 20.28
C LEU A 511 -23.57 0.03 21.55
N HIS A 512 -23.59 1.33 21.84
CA HIS A 512 -24.24 1.91 23.01
C HIS A 512 -25.65 2.44 22.75
N GLY A 513 -26.22 2.19 21.57
CA GLY A 513 -27.59 2.58 21.22
C GLY A 513 -27.84 4.09 21.17
N THR A 514 -26.82 4.89 20.88
CA THR A 514 -26.90 6.35 20.75
C THR A 514 -27.34 6.72 19.34
N SER A 515 -28.30 7.64 19.21
CA SER A 515 -28.75 8.16 17.92
C SER A 515 -28.99 9.67 17.97
N SER A 516 -28.65 10.36 16.88
CA SER A 516 -28.91 11.79 16.66
C SER A 516 -28.93 12.10 15.16
N ASP A 517 -29.53 13.22 14.76
CA ASP A 517 -29.52 13.69 13.36
C ASP A 517 -28.08 13.91 12.84
N GLU A 518 -27.19 14.35 13.73
CA GLU A 518 -25.77 14.56 13.44
C GLU A 518 -25.05 13.25 13.15
N LEU A 519 -25.33 12.19 13.92
CA LEU A 519 -24.80 10.83 13.69
C LEU A 519 -25.29 10.27 12.37
N SER A 520 -26.58 10.43 12.04
CA SER A 520 -27.11 9.98 10.75
C SER A 520 -26.50 10.73 9.56
N ALA A 521 -26.22 12.02 9.70
CA ALA A 521 -25.51 12.79 8.68
C ALA A 521 -24.06 12.33 8.51
N LEU A 522 -23.35 12.02 9.61
CA LEU A 522 -22.00 11.49 9.59
C LEU A 522 -21.93 10.11 8.92
N GLU A 523 -22.86 9.21 9.27
CA GLU A 523 -22.98 7.88 8.67
C GLU A 523 -23.24 7.96 7.16
N ALA A 524 -24.12 8.85 6.72
CA ALA A 524 -24.37 9.07 5.30
C ALA A 524 -23.11 9.54 4.55
N LEU A 525 -22.36 10.47 5.15
CA LEU A 525 -21.09 10.96 4.59
C LEU A 525 -20.04 9.84 4.49
N TYR A 526 -19.89 9.04 5.56
CA TYR A 526 -18.97 7.90 5.58
C TYR A 526 -19.30 6.89 4.47
N ASN A 527 -20.57 6.50 4.35
CA ASN A 527 -21.03 5.52 3.35
C ASN A 527 -20.86 6.02 1.92
N GLU A 528 -21.07 7.31 1.66
CA GLU A 528 -20.80 7.90 0.34
C GLU A 528 -19.31 7.82 -0.02
N GLN A 529 -18.41 8.07 0.94
CA GLN A 529 -16.97 7.97 0.73
C GLN A 529 -16.53 6.52 0.44
N GLN A 530 -17.07 5.52 1.14
CA GLN A 530 -16.74 4.11 0.87
C GLN A 530 -17.19 3.67 -0.52
N ARG A 531 -18.42 4.02 -0.93
CA ARG A 531 -18.93 3.70 -2.27
C ARG A 531 -18.07 4.31 -3.38
N GLU A 532 -17.63 5.54 -3.21
CA GLU A 532 -16.76 6.21 -4.19
C GLU A 532 -15.40 5.50 -4.32
N LYS A 533 -14.82 5.03 -3.22
CA LYS A 533 -13.57 4.25 -3.23
C LYS A 533 -13.75 2.89 -3.89
N ALA A 534 -14.81 2.16 -3.54
CA ALA A 534 -15.14 0.86 -4.13
C ALA A 534 -15.29 0.99 -5.66
N ARG A 535 -16.07 1.98 -6.12
CA ARG A 535 -16.25 2.26 -7.55
C ARG A 535 -14.94 2.54 -8.28
N ARG A 536 -14.04 3.33 -7.68
CA ARG A 536 -12.73 3.63 -8.29
C ARG A 536 -11.84 2.40 -8.38
N ARG A 537 -11.87 1.54 -7.36
CA ARG A 537 -11.15 0.26 -7.36
C ARG A 537 -11.66 -0.65 -8.47
N GLU A 538 -12.98 -0.79 -8.60
CA GLU A 538 -13.59 -1.58 -9.68
C GLU A 538 -13.19 -1.08 -11.08
N GLN A 539 -13.17 0.24 -11.29
CA GLN A 539 -12.69 0.81 -12.56
C GLN A 539 -11.21 0.51 -12.82
N PHE A 540 -10.38 0.57 -11.78
CA PHE A 540 -8.97 0.22 -11.88
C PHE A 540 -8.78 -1.26 -12.22
N ASP A 541 -9.48 -2.15 -11.53
CA ASP A 541 -9.44 -3.60 -11.74
C ASP A 541 -9.99 -3.99 -13.13
N ALA A 542 -10.97 -3.24 -13.63
CA ALA A 542 -11.49 -3.38 -14.99
C ALA A 542 -10.52 -2.87 -16.07
N GLY A 543 -9.39 -2.25 -15.70
CA GLY A 543 -8.44 -1.64 -16.63
C GLY A 543 -8.93 -0.32 -17.23
N GLU A 544 -10.01 0.26 -16.70
CA GLU A 544 -10.57 1.56 -17.12
C GLU A 544 -9.79 2.72 -16.46
N LEU A 545 -8.46 2.71 -16.62
CA LEU A 545 -7.55 3.59 -15.89
C LEU A 545 -7.89 5.08 -16.04
N ALA A 546 -8.29 5.52 -17.23
CA ALA A 546 -8.65 6.92 -17.47
C ALA A 546 -9.95 7.35 -16.76
N ALA A 547 -10.91 6.43 -16.60
CA ALA A 547 -12.16 6.68 -15.88
C ALA A 547 -11.92 6.73 -14.36
N SER A 548 -10.91 6.00 -13.87
CA SER A 548 -10.52 5.98 -12.45
C SER A 548 -9.82 7.25 -11.96
N VAL A 549 -9.42 8.17 -12.87
CA VAL A 549 -8.74 9.43 -12.49
C VAL A 549 -9.76 10.39 -11.87
N PRO A 550 -9.58 10.80 -10.59
CA PRO A 550 -10.55 11.62 -9.89
C PRO A 550 -10.43 13.10 -10.28
N ALA A 551 -11.53 13.83 -10.13
CA ALA A 551 -11.57 15.29 -10.34
C ALA A 551 -10.96 16.08 -9.17
N MET A 552 -10.86 15.48 -7.98
CA MET A 552 -10.24 16.05 -6.78
C MET A 552 -9.39 14.98 -6.09
N LEU A 553 -8.29 15.37 -5.47
CA LEU A 553 -7.51 14.49 -4.60
C LEU A 553 -8.04 14.57 -3.18
N HIS A 554 -8.30 13.42 -2.57
CA HIS A 554 -8.60 13.35 -1.14
C HIS A 554 -7.26 13.23 -0.39
N MET A 555 -6.66 14.38 -0.06
CA MET A 555 -5.29 14.44 0.49
C MET A 555 -5.31 14.64 1.99
N GLU A 556 -4.47 13.90 2.71
CA GLU A 556 -4.18 14.18 4.11
C GLU A 556 -3.24 15.38 4.24
N MET A 557 -3.64 16.34 5.07
CA MET A 557 -2.94 17.59 5.29
C MET A 557 -2.75 17.85 6.78
N ALA A 558 -1.56 18.33 7.16
CA ALA A 558 -1.23 18.76 8.51
C ALA A 558 -1.29 20.29 8.63
N CYS A 559 -1.91 20.78 9.70
CA CYS A 559 -1.95 22.20 10.00
C CYS A 559 -0.70 22.63 10.78
N ARG A 560 0.07 23.56 10.22
CA ARG A 560 1.22 24.20 10.88
C ARG A 560 0.87 24.97 12.15
N ALA A 561 -0.39 25.42 12.30
CA ALA A 561 -0.81 26.26 13.42
C ALA A 561 -1.23 25.46 14.66
N CYS A 562 -2.06 24.42 14.49
CA CYS A 562 -2.55 23.61 15.61
C CYS A 562 -1.98 22.18 15.65
N GLY A 563 -1.30 21.73 14.59
CA GLY A 563 -0.79 20.36 14.47
C GLY A 563 -1.83 19.31 14.08
N ASP A 564 -3.10 19.70 13.86
CA ASP A 564 -4.15 18.76 13.47
C ASP A 564 -3.91 18.20 12.07
N ILE A 565 -4.22 16.92 11.88
CA ILE A 565 -4.11 16.18 10.61
C ILE A 565 -5.50 15.75 10.19
N ALA A 566 -5.93 16.18 9.00
CA ALA A 566 -7.24 15.86 8.43
C ALA A 566 -7.16 15.67 6.91
N ARG A 567 -8.19 15.07 6.31
CA ARG A 567 -8.29 14.93 4.85
C ARG A 567 -9.04 16.12 4.25
N TYR A 568 -8.55 16.56 3.09
CA TYR A 568 -9.10 17.67 2.34
C TYR A 568 -9.29 17.27 0.88
N ASP A 569 -10.37 17.74 0.29
CA ASP A 569 -10.59 17.66 -1.15
C ASP A 569 -9.77 18.76 -1.82
N VAL A 570 -8.80 18.36 -2.62
CA VAL A 570 -7.86 19.25 -3.30
C VAL A 570 -8.12 19.19 -4.80
N GLY A 571 -8.58 20.29 -5.36
CA GLY A 571 -8.90 20.44 -6.77
C GLY A 571 -7.71 20.87 -7.65
N SER A 572 -6.65 21.43 -7.06
CA SER A 572 -5.50 21.86 -7.85
C SER A 572 -4.17 21.70 -7.12
N VAL A 573 -3.32 20.80 -7.65
CA VAL A 573 -1.95 20.56 -7.18
C VAL A 573 -0.97 20.81 -8.31
N TYR A 574 0.07 21.60 -8.02
CA TYR A 574 1.15 21.89 -8.95
C TYR A 574 2.41 21.08 -8.62
N ILE A 575 2.96 20.43 -9.64
CA ILE A 575 4.22 19.67 -9.57
C ILE A 575 5.24 20.36 -10.45
N THR A 576 6.39 20.70 -9.88
CA THR A 576 7.49 21.42 -10.55
C THR A 576 8.75 20.56 -10.58
N GLU A 577 9.50 20.55 -11.69
CA GLU A 577 10.74 19.78 -11.82
C GLU A 577 11.83 20.18 -10.81
N SER A 578 11.82 21.44 -10.35
CA SER A 578 12.86 22.01 -9.48
C SER A 578 12.62 21.81 -7.99
N SER A 579 11.44 21.37 -7.58
CA SER A 579 11.05 21.26 -6.17
C SER A 579 10.39 19.91 -5.92
N HIS A 580 10.96 19.15 -4.97
CA HIS A 580 10.44 17.83 -4.56
C HIS A 580 9.10 17.90 -3.82
N LYS A 581 8.57 19.11 -3.53
CA LYS A 581 7.31 19.28 -2.79
C LYS A 581 6.18 19.74 -3.71
N PRO A 582 5.03 19.07 -3.69
CA PRO A 582 3.84 19.52 -4.41
C PRO A 582 3.28 20.80 -3.79
N PHE A 583 2.74 21.68 -4.62
CA PHE A 583 2.08 22.91 -4.15
C PHE A 583 0.57 22.79 -4.31
N VAL A 584 -0.15 22.92 -3.19
CA VAL A 584 -1.62 22.99 -3.18
C VAL A 584 -2.04 24.42 -3.47
N ALA A 585 -2.74 24.63 -4.60
CA ALA A 585 -3.18 25.96 -5.01
C ALA A 585 -4.50 26.38 -4.36
N ASP A 586 -5.24 25.44 -3.79
CA ASP A 586 -6.52 25.71 -3.15
C ASP A 586 -6.37 26.55 -1.89
N GLU A 587 -7.32 27.46 -1.65
CA GLU A 587 -7.34 28.31 -0.45
C GLU A 587 -8.02 27.58 0.71
N LEU A 588 -7.32 26.59 1.26
CA LEU A 588 -7.84 25.74 2.31
C LEU A 588 -7.73 26.41 3.68
N ARG A 589 -8.77 26.21 4.51
CA ARG A 589 -8.79 26.58 5.92
C ARG A 589 -8.69 25.34 6.78
N CYS A 590 -7.89 25.37 7.84
CA CYS A 590 -7.84 24.27 8.78
C CYS A 590 -9.23 24.02 9.39
N ILE A 591 -9.75 22.79 9.24
CA ILE A 591 -11.07 22.41 9.75
C ILE A 591 -11.12 22.50 11.29
N ALA A 592 -9.99 22.30 11.98
CA ALA A 592 -9.92 22.35 13.44
C ALA A 592 -9.81 23.77 14.02
N CYS A 593 -8.85 24.57 13.54
CA CYS A 593 -8.58 25.90 14.14
C CYS A 593 -9.03 27.09 13.28
N GLY A 594 -9.48 26.85 12.04
CA GLY A 594 -9.90 27.90 11.11
C GLY A 594 -8.77 28.72 10.48
N ALA A 595 -7.50 28.41 10.78
CA ALA A 595 -6.36 29.13 10.23
C ALA A 595 -6.26 28.94 8.70
N GLU A 596 -6.04 30.04 7.98
CA GLU A 596 -5.95 30.08 6.52
C GLU A 596 -4.53 29.80 6.04
N ASP A 597 -4.37 29.06 4.93
CA ASP A 597 -3.06 28.86 4.25
C ASP A 597 -1.98 28.27 5.18
N THR A 598 -2.39 27.42 6.13
CA THR A 598 -1.50 26.75 7.10
C THR A 598 -1.34 25.25 6.88
N LEU A 599 -1.93 24.71 5.81
CA LEU A 599 -2.02 23.27 5.56
C LEU A 599 -0.92 22.80 4.61
N ASP A 600 -0.16 21.79 5.02
CA ASP A 600 0.83 21.11 4.20
C ASP A 600 0.43 19.65 3.97
N PRO A 601 0.66 19.07 2.77
CA PRO A 601 0.48 17.65 2.56
C PRO A 601 1.37 16.83 3.51
N THR A 602 0.81 15.80 4.13
CA THR A 602 1.59 14.78 4.83
C THR A 602 2.29 13.86 3.81
N ASN A 603 3.11 12.90 4.29
CA ASN A 603 3.66 11.88 3.41
C ASN A 603 2.54 11.09 2.71
N LEU A 604 1.49 10.71 3.44
CA LEU A 604 0.30 10.04 2.88
C LEU A 604 -0.44 10.93 1.89
N GLY A 605 -0.61 12.22 2.19
CA GLY A 605 -1.16 13.19 1.23
C GLY A 605 -0.34 13.27 -0.06
N ALA A 606 0.99 13.26 0.05
CA ALA A 606 1.89 13.26 -1.11
C ALA A 606 1.82 11.95 -1.91
N PHE A 607 1.64 10.80 -1.26
CA PHE A 607 1.46 9.51 -1.94
C PHE A 607 0.25 9.49 -2.86
N CYS A 608 -0.84 10.21 -2.53
CA CYS A 608 -1.99 10.34 -3.43
C CYS A 608 -1.58 10.90 -4.80
N ILE A 609 -0.69 11.89 -4.83
CA ILE A 609 -0.20 12.50 -6.08
C ILE A 609 0.62 11.49 -6.89
N THR A 610 1.52 10.76 -6.23
CA THR A 610 2.32 9.72 -6.89
C THR A 610 1.43 8.64 -7.49
N ALA A 611 0.43 8.16 -6.73
CA ALA A 611 -0.52 7.15 -7.20
C ALA A 611 -1.30 7.62 -8.45
N GLU A 612 -1.75 8.88 -8.47
CA GLU A 612 -2.43 9.45 -9.63
C GLU A 612 -1.51 9.58 -10.84
N LEU A 613 -0.27 10.07 -10.66
CA LEU A 613 0.70 10.13 -11.75
C LEU A 613 0.97 8.74 -12.33
N MET A 614 1.15 7.74 -11.47
CA MET A 614 1.39 6.36 -11.88
C MET A 614 0.23 5.84 -12.73
N ARG A 615 -1.02 6.03 -12.27
CA ARG A 615 -2.22 5.69 -13.05
C ARG A 615 -2.23 6.34 -14.42
N ILE A 616 -1.98 7.65 -14.51
CA ILE A 616 -1.94 8.37 -15.79
C ILE A 616 -0.83 7.84 -16.70
N THR A 617 0.34 7.53 -16.16
CA THR A 617 1.47 7.00 -16.95
C THR A 617 1.26 5.58 -17.44
N CYS A 618 0.42 4.78 -16.76
CA CYS A 618 0.07 3.43 -17.19
C CYS A 618 -0.94 3.42 -18.35
N ILE A 619 -1.61 4.54 -18.65
CA ILE A 619 -2.53 4.65 -19.79
C ILE A 619 -1.71 4.60 -21.10
N GLN A 620 -1.91 3.52 -21.87
CA GLN A 620 -1.16 3.27 -23.10
C GLN A 620 -1.53 4.24 -24.23
N ASP A 621 -2.79 4.65 -24.33
CA ASP A 621 -3.23 5.63 -25.33
C ASP A 621 -2.85 7.05 -24.89
N LYS A 622 -2.01 7.72 -25.68
CA LYS A 622 -1.50 9.06 -25.36
C LYS A 622 -2.58 10.14 -25.33
N ARG A 623 -3.64 10.02 -26.13
CA ARG A 623 -4.75 10.99 -26.14
C ARG A 623 -5.59 10.81 -24.89
N GLU A 624 -5.90 9.57 -24.55
CA GLU A 624 -6.64 9.24 -23.33
C GLU A 624 -5.87 9.64 -22.07
N ALA A 625 -4.55 9.40 -22.04
CA ALA A 625 -3.68 9.86 -20.95
C ALA A 625 -3.70 11.39 -20.82
N ARG A 626 -3.74 12.11 -21.96
CA ARG A 626 -3.82 13.57 -21.97
C ARG A 626 -5.17 14.06 -21.45
N GLU A 627 -6.28 13.47 -21.90
CA GLU A 627 -7.62 13.81 -21.42
C GLU A 627 -7.79 13.50 -19.93
N ALA A 628 -7.22 12.39 -19.47
CA ALA A 628 -7.19 12.03 -18.05
C ALA A 628 -6.40 13.06 -17.23
N LEU A 629 -5.22 13.47 -17.70
CA LEU A 629 -4.43 14.53 -17.06
C LEU A 629 -5.16 15.88 -17.06
N ASP A 630 -5.85 16.24 -18.15
CA ASP A 630 -6.59 17.50 -18.23
C ASP A 630 -7.82 17.54 -17.30
N ARG A 631 -8.40 16.38 -16.95
CA ARG A 631 -9.45 16.24 -15.92
C ARG A 631 -8.89 16.12 -14.50
N SER A 632 -7.63 15.75 -14.37
CA SER A 632 -6.97 15.54 -13.09
C SER A 632 -6.75 16.88 -12.36
N PRO A 633 -6.77 16.88 -11.02
CA PRO A 633 -6.33 18.01 -10.21
C PRO A 633 -4.80 18.27 -10.34
N LEU A 634 -4.05 17.38 -10.99
CA LEU A 634 -2.61 17.52 -11.19
C LEU A 634 -2.25 18.46 -12.34
N ASN A 635 -1.44 19.47 -12.03
CA ASN A 635 -0.94 20.44 -12.97
C ASN A 635 0.59 20.38 -13.03
N LEU A 636 1.12 19.94 -14.17
CA LEU A 636 2.56 19.91 -14.42
C LEU A 636 3.02 21.29 -14.87
N LEU A 637 3.81 21.98 -14.04
CA LEU A 637 4.35 23.30 -14.35
C LEU A 637 5.86 23.18 -14.62
N PRO A 638 6.30 23.35 -15.88
CA PRO A 638 7.66 22.98 -16.25
C PRO A 638 8.71 23.84 -15.54
N LYS A 639 8.55 25.18 -15.49
CA LYS A 639 9.49 26.10 -14.84
C LYS A 639 8.84 27.43 -14.43
N LEU A 640 9.03 27.86 -13.17
CA LEU A 640 8.68 29.22 -12.71
C LEU A 640 9.95 30.09 -12.69
N SER A 641 9.91 31.24 -13.36
CA SER A 641 10.96 32.26 -13.30
C SER A 641 10.54 33.39 -12.38
N VAL A 642 11.22 33.53 -11.25
CA VAL A 642 10.98 34.58 -10.25
C VAL A 642 12.22 35.47 -10.20
N MET A 643 12.05 36.76 -10.51
CA MET A 643 13.16 37.73 -10.57
C MET A 643 14.35 37.28 -11.47
N GLY A 644 14.07 36.50 -12.52
CA GLY A 644 15.09 36.00 -13.44
C GLY A 644 15.87 34.77 -12.95
N ARG A 645 15.42 34.15 -11.85
CA ARG A 645 15.94 32.87 -11.34
C ARG A 645 14.86 31.79 -11.43
N GLU A 646 15.26 30.57 -11.76
CA GLU A 646 14.38 29.40 -11.60
C GLU A 646 14.32 29.03 -10.12
N MET A 647 13.12 28.90 -9.56
CA MET A 647 12.91 28.49 -8.17
C MET A 647 11.58 27.74 -7.99
N GLY A 648 11.41 27.08 -6.85
CA GLY A 648 10.16 26.40 -6.51
C GLY A 648 9.00 27.39 -6.35
N LEU A 649 7.77 26.90 -6.53
CA LEU A 649 6.58 27.75 -6.45
C LEU A 649 6.36 28.33 -5.05
N GLN A 650 6.47 27.48 -4.01
CA GLN A 650 6.36 27.91 -2.62
C GLN A 650 7.50 28.86 -2.24
N GLU A 651 8.73 28.55 -2.66
CA GLU A 651 9.91 29.40 -2.45
C GLU A 651 9.71 30.80 -3.04
N GLY A 652 9.14 30.91 -4.25
CA GLY A 652 8.81 32.19 -4.87
C GLY A 652 7.73 32.99 -4.12
N ILE A 653 6.72 32.31 -3.59
CA ILE A 653 5.67 32.94 -2.77
C ILE A 653 6.26 33.47 -1.46
N ASP A 654 7.06 32.65 -0.77
CA ASP A 654 7.68 33.02 0.52
C ASP A 654 8.66 34.18 0.36
N LEU A 655 9.45 34.18 -0.73
CA LEU A 655 10.35 35.28 -1.08
C LEU A 655 9.60 36.61 -1.22
N TYR A 656 8.52 36.66 -2.01
CA TYR A 656 7.76 37.90 -2.15
C TYR A 656 7.02 38.28 -0.87
N ARG A 657 6.52 37.31 -0.08
CA ARG A 657 5.91 37.57 1.23
C ARG A 657 6.90 38.17 2.22
N GLU A 658 8.16 37.74 2.19
CA GLU A 658 9.24 38.32 2.99
C GLU A 658 9.57 39.73 2.51
N GLN A 659 9.74 39.94 1.20
CA GLN A 659 9.99 41.27 0.63
C GLN A 659 8.86 42.27 0.94
N ILE A 660 7.59 41.83 0.89
CA ILE A 660 6.44 42.67 1.27
C ILE A 660 6.46 42.99 2.77
N ARG A 661 6.94 42.07 3.62
CA ARG A 661 7.11 42.33 5.07
C ARG A 661 8.23 43.32 5.34
N GLU A 662 9.36 43.22 4.63
CA GLU A 662 10.50 44.12 4.75
C GLU A 662 10.20 45.52 4.18
N GLU A 663 9.53 45.57 3.03
CA GLU A 663 9.23 46.80 2.30
C GLU A 663 7.75 46.90 1.88
N PRO A 664 6.81 47.13 2.82
CA PRO A 664 5.37 47.14 2.53
C PRO A 664 4.92 48.24 1.54
N GLY A 665 5.76 49.26 1.30
CA GLY A 665 5.47 50.37 0.41
C GLY A 665 5.82 50.14 -1.06
N LYS A 666 6.45 49.00 -1.41
CA LYS A 666 6.89 48.70 -2.77
C LYS A 666 5.84 47.87 -3.53
N GLY A 667 5.12 48.52 -4.44
CA GLY A 667 4.08 47.86 -5.25
C GLY A 667 4.62 46.79 -6.20
N GLU A 668 5.90 46.83 -6.57
CA GLU A 668 6.56 45.85 -7.45
C GLU A 668 6.52 44.43 -6.86
N HIS A 669 6.69 44.28 -5.55
CA HIS A 669 6.65 42.97 -4.88
C HIS A 669 5.24 42.37 -4.94
N HIS A 670 4.20 43.20 -4.83
CA HIS A 670 2.82 42.79 -5.01
C HIS A 670 2.53 42.36 -6.47
N ILE A 671 3.11 43.02 -7.48
CA ILE A 671 3.03 42.55 -8.88
C ILE A 671 3.66 41.16 -9.02
N GLY A 672 4.83 40.95 -8.43
CA GLY A 672 5.54 39.68 -8.42
C GLY A 672 4.70 38.54 -7.85
N LEU A 673 4.16 38.73 -6.64
CA LEU A 673 3.29 37.75 -5.98
C LEU A 673 1.98 37.53 -6.76
N GLY A 674 1.35 38.59 -7.26
CA GLY A 674 0.13 38.50 -8.05
C GLY A 674 0.32 37.73 -9.35
N ASN A 675 1.48 37.86 -10.00
CA ASN A 675 1.82 37.07 -11.19
C ASN A 675 1.97 35.59 -10.88
N ILE A 676 2.58 35.23 -9.75
CA ILE A 676 2.65 33.84 -9.29
C ILE A 676 1.23 33.31 -9.05
N TYR A 677 0.41 34.02 -8.25
CA TYR A 677 -0.97 33.61 -7.97
C TYR A 677 -1.82 33.47 -9.23
N ARG A 678 -1.67 34.37 -10.20
CA ARG A 678 -2.34 34.25 -11.50
C ARG A 678 -1.91 33.00 -12.26
N ALA A 679 -0.60 32.67 -12.27
CA ALA A 679 -0.08 31.50 -12.96
C ALA A 679 -0.61 30.19 -12.36
N VAL A 680 -0.81 30.16 -11.03
CA VAL A 680 -1.36 29.00 -10.30
C VAL A 680 -2.87 29.07 -10.10
N LYS A 681 -3.53 29.98 -10.82
CA LYS A 681 -4.98 30.15 -10.83
C LYS A 681 -5.62 30.55 -9.47
N ARG A 682 -4.86 31.14 -8.54
CA ARG A 682 -5.37 31.79 -7.32
C ARG A 682 -5.82 33.22 -7.62
N PHE A 683 -6.98 33.38 -8.25
CA PHE A 683 -7.41 34.67 -8.82
C PHE A 683 -7.76 35.75 -7.79
N ASP A 684 -8.33 35.36 -6.65
CA ASP A 684 -8.68 36.33 -5.59
C ASP A 684 -7.42 36.86 -4.90
N GLY A 685 -6.49 35.97 -4.54
CA GLY A 685 -5.15 36.36 -4.09
C GLY A 685 -4.42 37.23 -5.11
N ALA A 686 -4.47 36.90 -6.41
CA ALA A 686 -3.88 37.71 -7.46
C ALA A 686 -4.54 39.10 -7.56
N ARG A 687 -5.88 39.17 -7.45
CA ARG A 687 -6.64 40.43 -7.47
C ARG A 687 -6.21 41.35 -6.33
N LEU A 688 -6.17 40.84 -5.10
CA LEU A 688 -5.72 41.59 -3.92
C LEU A 688 -4.29 42.12 -4.09
N CYS A 689 -3.39 41.31 -4.66
CA CYS A 689 -2.03 41.73 -4.95
C CYS A 689 -1.98 42.86 -5.99
N TYR A 690 -2.71 42.74 -7.10
CA TYR A 690 -2.72 43.78 -8.12
C TYR A 690 -3.40 45.07 -7.64
N GLU A 691 -4.47 44.98 -6.85
CA GLU A 691 -5.13 46.13 -6.22
C GLU A 691 -4.19 46.85 -5.24
N ALA A 692 -3.46 46.10 -4.42
CA ALA A 692 -2.43 46.66 -3.54
C ALA A 692 -1.32 47.36 -4.33
N ALA A 693 -0.83 46.73 -5.41
CA ALA A 693 0.23 47.30 -6.25
C ALA A 693 -0.16 48.65 -6.84
N VAL A 694 -1.34 48.76 -7.46
CA VAL A 694 -1.81 50.01 -8.07
C VAL A 694 -2.25 51.05 -7.04
N GLY A 695 -2.64 50.62 -5.83
CA GLY A 695 -2.91 51.50 -4.71
C GLY A 695 -1.65 52.16 -4.14
N LEU A 696 -0.54 51.42 -4.10
CA LEU A 696 0.77 51.93 -3.67
C LEU A 696 1.42 52.81 -4.73
N ASN A 697 1.39 52.36 -5.99
CA ASN A 697 1.90 53.12 -7.12
C ASN A 697 1.02 52.91 -8.36
N PRO A 698 0.14 53.88 -8.69
CA PRO A 698 -0.71 53.80 -9.87
C PRO A 698 0.06 53.64 -11.18
N MET A 699 1.32 54.10 -11.26
CA MET A 699 2.16 54.05 -12.46
C MET A 699 2.63 52.64 -12.82
N LEU A 700 2.43 51.63 -11.95
CA LEU A 700 2.76 50.23 -12.23
C LEU A 700 1.71 49.63 -13.18
N ILE A 701 1.95 49.78 -14.49
CA ILE A 701 0.99 49.43 -15.53
C ILE A 701 0.68 47.93 -15.60
N GLU A 702 1.63 47.08 -15.19
CA GLU A 702 1.45 45.64 -15.06
C GLU A 702 0.32 45.28 -14.10
N GLY A 703 0.09 46.07 -13.04
CA GLY A 703 -1.00 45.84 -12.08
C GLY A 703 -2.37 46.08 -12.71
N TRP A 704 -2.52 47.18 -13.44
CA TRP A 704 -3.74 47.48 -14.20
C TRP A 704 -4.03 46.43 -15.27
N TYR A 705 -2.99 45.94 -15.95
CA TYR A 705 -3.12 44.85 -16.91
C TYR A 705 -3.54 43.53 -16.23
N GLY A 706 -2.95 43.22 -15.07
CA GLY A 706 -3.35 42.09 -14.23
C GLY A 706 -4.83 42.14 -13.86
N LEU A 707 -5.33 43.29 -13.39
CA LEU A 707 -6.74 43.49 -13.08
C LEU A 707 -7.65 43.38 -14.31
N SER A 708 -7.22 43.85 -15.48
CA SER A 708 -7.96 43.68 -16.72
C SER A 708 -8.07 42.21 -17.13
N TYR A 709 -6.96 41.47 -17.02
CA TYR A 709 -6.93 40.04 -17.32
C TYR A 709 -7.91 39.27 -16.43
N LEU A 710 -7.95 39.58 -15.13
CA LEU A 710 -8.91 38.99 -14.18
C LEU A 710 -10.36 39.39 -14.48
N ALA A 711 -10.62 40.62 -14.91
CA ALA A 711 -11.97 41.05 -15.30
C ALA A 711 -12.47 40.37 -16.59
N GLY A 712 -11.58 40.10 -17.55
CA GLY A 712 -11.93 39.32 -18.74
C GLY A 712 -12.34 37.88 -18.43
N ARG A 713 -11.76 37.31 -17.36
CA ARG A 713 -12.12 36.00 -16.81
C ARG A 713 -13.49 35.99 -16.12
N ASP A 714 -13.87 37.11 -15.50
CA ASP A 714 -15.19 37.33 -14.92
C ASP A 714 -16.26 37.68 -16.01
N GLU A 715 -15.89 37.64 -17.29
CA GLU A 715 -16.69 38.11 -18.45
C GLU A 715 -17.15 39.57 -18.34
N ASP A 716 -16.54 40.36 -17.45
CA ASP A 716 -16.85 41.78 -17.25
C ASP A 716 -15.95 42.66 -18.13
N ALA A 717 -16.27 42.66 -19.43
CA ALA A 717 -15.55 43.44 -20.43
C ALA A 717 -15.44 44.94 -20.07
N ARG A 718 -16.44 45.50 -19.38
CA ARG A 718 -16.45 46.92 -18.99
C ARG A 718 -15.46 47.21 -17.87
N ARG A 719 -15.37 46.34 -16.87
CA ARG A 719 -14.36 46.43 -15.80
C ARG A 719 -12.96 46.21 -16.35
N GLY A 720 -12.79 45.26 -17.27
CA GLY A 720 -11.52 45.03 -17.96
C GLY A 720 -11.04 46.28 -18.70
N PHE A 721 -11.92 46.86 -19.53
CA PHE A 721 -11.61 48.11 -20.22
C PHE A 721 -11.27 49.25 -19.25
N LEU A 722 -12.04 49.41 -18.17
CA LEU A 722 -11.78 50.47 -17.18
C LEU A 722 -10.42 50.29 -16.49
N ALA A 723 -10.01 49.06 -16.19
CA ALA A 723 -8.68 48.80 -15.64
C ALA A 723 -7.58 49.19 -16.64
N LEU A 724 -7.71 48.80 -17.91
CA LEU A 724 -6.75 49.21 -18.95
C LEU A 724 -6.75 50.74 -19.17
N GLN A 725 -7.92 51.39 -19.11
CA GLN A 725 -8.02 52.84 -19.21
C GLN A 725 -7.28 53.53 -18.07
N LYS A 726 -7.44 53.07 -16.83
CA LYS A 726 -6.71 53.63 -15.68
C LYS A 726 -5.20 53.52 -15.85
N GLY A 727 -4.69 52.44 -16.44
CA GLY A 727 -3.27 52.31 -16.77
C GLY A 727 -2.83 53.25 -17.91
N VAL A 728 -3.67 53.46 -18.92
CA VAL A 728 -3.43 54.46 -19.98
C VAL A 728 -3.39 55.88 -19.42
N ASP A 729 -4.23 56.18 -18.42
CA ASP A 729 -4.27 57.49 -17.76
C ASP A 729 -2.97 57.82 -17.01
N GLN A 730 -2.11 56.82 -16.75
CA GLN A 730 -0.79 57.02 -16.13
C GLN A 730 0.33 57.29 -17.14
N LEU A 731 0.06 57.17 -18.44
CA LEU A 731 1.06 57.49 -19.47
C LEU A 731 1.33 59.02 -19.45
N PRO A 732 2.60 59.45 -19.55
CA PRO A 732 3.81 58.70 -19.96
C PRO A 732 4.68 58.18 -18.79
N ASP A 733 4.26 58.37 -17.55
CA ASP A 733 5.10 58.20 -16.36
C ASP A 733 5.13 56.76 -15.81
N ILE A 734 4.72 55.78 -16.63
CA ILE A 734 4.62 54.39 -16.23
C ILE A 734 5.96 53.82 -15.76
N VAL A 735 5.89 52.99 -14.73
CA VAL A 735 7.02 52.24 -14.17
C VAL A 735 6.89 50.78 -14.60
N TRP A 736 7.99 50.20 -15.08
CA TRP A 736 8.05 48.80 -15.52
C TRP A 736 8.62 47.92 -14.40
N CYS A 737 7.92 46.84 -14.05
CA CYS A 737 8.33 45.88 -13.03
C CYS A 737 8.90 44.62 -13.68
N HIS A 738 10.18 44.32 -13.43
CA HIS A 738 10.80 43.02 -13.77
C HIS A 738 10.78 42.59 -15.25
N LEU A 739 10.26 43.41 -16.18
CA LEU A 739 10.28 43.13 -17.62
C LEU A 739 11.57 43.65 -18.28
N ASN A 740 12.25 42.78 -19.02
CA ASN A 740 13.33 43.14 -19.92
C ASN A 740 12.80 43.80 -21.21
N HIS A 741 13.69 44.32 -22.06
CA HIS A 741 13.29 45.06 -23.27
C HIS A 741 12.43 44.23 -24.25
N SER A 742 12.67 42.91 -24.36
CA SER A 742 11.87 42.04 -25.23
C SER A 742 10.48 41.83 -24.66
N GLU A 743 10.38 41.56 -23.35
CA GLU A 743 9.12 41.34 -22.65
C GLU A 743 8.23 42.57 -22.65
N ARG A 744 8.81 43.77 -22.46
CA ARG A 744 8.08 45.04 -22.57
C ARG A 744 7.44 45.22 -23.94
N ARG A 745 8.13 44.85 -25.01
CA ARG A 745 7.58 44.95 -26.38
C ARG A 745 6.36 44.05 -26.54
N SER A 746 6.45 42.79 -26.10
CA SER A 746 5.33 41.85 -26.13
C SER A 746 4.17 42.32 -25.25
N PHE A 747 4.47 42.79 -24.03
CA PHE A 747 3.47 43.34 -23.12
C PHE A 747 2.72 44.52 -23.73
N VAL A 748 3.43 45.52 -24.26
CA VAL A 748 2.82 46.68 -24.94
C VAL A 748 1.98 46.23 -26.13
N SER A 749 2.41 45.19 -26.85
CA SER A 749 1.63 44.65 -27.95
C SER A 749 0.29 44.09 -27.49
N ASN A 750 0.31 43.27 -26.45
CA ASN A 750 -0.89 42.66 -25.89
C ASN A 750 -1.82 43.72 -25.26
N TYR A 751 -1.26 44.63 -24.47
CA TYR A 751 -2.02 45.70 -23.82
C TYR A 751 -2.76 46.57 -24.85
N VAL A 752 -2.06 46.99 -25.92
CA VAL A 752 -2.66 47.80 -27.00
C VAL A 752 -3.74 47.01 -27.74
N GLY A 753 -3.51 45.73 -28.02
CA GLY A 753 -4.49 44.85 -28.63
C GLY A 753 -5.76 44.75 -27.78
N ASP A 754 -5.60 44.28 -26.54
CA ASP A 754 -6.70 44.07 -25.59
C ASP A 754 -7.50 45.34 -25.33
N TYR A 755 -6.83 46.49 -25.13
CA TYR A 755 -7.51 47.77 -24.94
C TYR A 755 -8.36 48.13 -26.16
N ASN A 756 -7.79 48.05 -27.37
CA ASN A 756 -8.48 48.47 -28.59
C ASN A 756 -9.61 47.52 -28.96
N ASP A 757 -9.44 46.23 -28.72
CA ASP A 757 -10.45 45.21 -28.97
C ASP A 757 -11.61 45.33 -27.98
N LEU A 758 -11.34 45.51 -26.68
CA LEU A 758 -12.40 45.80 -25.69
C LEU A 758 -13.11 47.12 -25.98
N LYS A 759 -12.37 48.16 -26.39
CA LYS A 759 -12.96 49.46 -26.79
C LYS A 759 -13.93 49.30 -27.97
N ARG A 760 -13.52 48.51 -28.98
CA ARG A 760 -14.35 48.19 -30.15
C ARG A 760 -15.57 47.38 -29.75
N PHE A 761 -15.37 46.33 -28.95
CA PHE A 761 -16.42 45.45 -28.46
C PHE A 761 -17.49 46.22 -27.67
N LEU A 762 -17.08 47.16 -26.82
CA LEU A 762 -17.97 48.00 -26.01
C LEU A 762 -18.52 49.23 -26.75
N ASN A 763 -18.12 49.45 -28.00
CA ASN A 763 -18.51 50.61 -28.82
C ASN A 763 -18.26 51.97 -28.12
N LEU A 764 -17.11 52.13 -27.48
CA LEU A 764 -16.78 53.33 -26.70
C LEU A 764 -16.15 54.44 -27.58
N PRO A 765 -16.50 55.72 -27.37
CA PRO A 765 -16.01 56.83 -28.18
C PRO A 765 -14.53 57.18 -27.90
N GLY A 766 -13.92 57.94 -28.82
CA GLY A 766 -12.56 58.49 -28.69
C GLY A 766 -11.48 57.66 -29.40
N PRO A 767 -10.22 58.17 -29.41
CA PRO A 767 -9.14 57.56 -30.18
C PRO A 767 -8.71 56.19 -29.64
N PHE A 768 -8.20 55.33 -30.52
CA PHE A 768 -7.49 54.10 -30.15
C PHE A 768 -6.08 54.43 -29.63
N ILE A 769 -5.52 53.54 -28.81
CA ILE A 769 -4.13 53.68 -28.36
C ILE A 769 -3.19 52.93 -29.31
N HIS A 770 -1.93 53.37 -29.36
CA HIS A 770 -0.90 52.78 -30.20
C HIS A 770 0.39 52.57 -29.40
N HIS A 771 1.25 51.63 -29.83
CA HIS A 771 2.50 51.29 -29.11
C HIS A 771 3.39 52.50 -28.80
N GLY A 772 3.39 53.54 -29.65
CA GLY A 772 4.18 54.75 -29.46
C GLY A 772 3.78 55.62 -28.27
N MET A 773 2.61 55.36 -27.66
CA MET A 773 2.13 56.09 -26.47
C MET A 773 2.82 55.63 -25.17
N PHE A 774 3.45 54.45 -25.18
CA PHE A 774 4.12 53.85 -24.01
C PHE A 774 5.59 54.32 -23.87
N GLY A 775 5.91 55.49 -24.44
CA GLY A 775 7.27 56.01 -24.57
C GLY A 775 8.01 55.38 -25.75
N ALA A 776 8.82 56.18 -26.45
CA ALA A 776 9.69 55.66 -27.50
C ALA A 776 10.71 54.70 -26.86
N THR A 777 10.67 53.41 -27.21
CA THR A 777 11.91 52.64 -27.26
C THR A 777 12.85 53.48 -28.11
N GLN A 778 13.90 54.05 -27.51
CA GLN A 778 14.89 54.86 -28.22
C GLN A 778 15.20 54.12 -29.53
N LYS A 779 14.93 54.74 -30.68
CA LYS A 779 15.20 54.09 -31.98
C LYS A 779 16.69 53.81 -32.01
N ILE A 780 17.07 52.59 -31.66
CA ILE A 780 18.45 52.14 -31.71
C ILE A 780 18.85 52.24 -33.18
N GLY A 781 19.78 53.13 -33.48
CA GLY A 781 20.29 53.30 -34.83
C GLY A 781 20.84 51.97 -35.30
N ARG A 782 20.64 51.62 -36.58
CA ARG A 782 21.17 50.37 -37.16
C ARG A 782 22.66 50.13 -36.89
N ASN A 783 23.42 51.20 -36.61
CA ASN A 783 24.85 51.16 -36.34
C ASN A 783 25.23 51.38 -34.86
N ASP A 784 24.28 51.62 -33.96
CA ASP A 784 24.52 51.80 -32.53
C ASP A 784 24.89 50.45 -31.87
N PRO A 785 25.61 50.45 -30.73
CA PRO A 785 25.86 49.26 -29.95
C PRO A 785 24.55 48.55 -29.56
N CYS A 786 24.52 47.23 -29.70
CA CYS A 786 23.31 46.45 -29.46
C CYS A 786 22.99 46.42 -27.96
N PRO A 787 21.73 46.72 -27.54
CA PRO A 787 21.38 46.82 -26.12
C PRO A 787 21.42 45.48 -25.37
N CYS A 788 21.56 44.35 -26.07
CA CYS A 788 21.73 43.03 -25.43
C CYS A 788 23.11 42.82 -24.78
N GLY A 789 23.99 43.83 -24.82
CA GLY A 789 25.32 43.77 -24.20
C GLY A 789 26.38 43.04 -25.02
N SER A 790 26.07 42.60 -26.25
CA SER A 790 27.00 41.85 -27.11
C SER A 790 28.17 42.68 -27.69
N GLY A 791 28.15 44.00 -27.54
CA GLY A 791 29.15 44.92 -28.12
C GLY A 791 29.07 45.08 -29.65
N ALA A 792 28.23 44.30 -30.35
CA ALA A 792 28.05 44.39 -31.80
C ALA A 792 27.08 45.52 -32.21
N LYS A 793 27.15 45.98 -33.47
CA LYS A 793 26.16 46.94 -34.00
C LYS A 793 24.78 46.30 -34.12
N TYR A 794 23.71 47.03 -33.79
CA TYR A 794 22.33 46.52 -33.73
C TYR A 794 21.91 45.71 -34.98
N LYS A 795 22.21 46.19 -36.20
CA LYS A 795 21.89 45.49 -37.46
C LYS A 795 22.57 44.12 -37.66
N LYS A 796 23.59 43.78 -36.87
CA LYS A 796 24.33 42.51 -36.96
C LYS A 796 23.97 41.54 -35.84
N CYS A 797 23.12 41.95 -34.90
CA CYS A 797 22.68 41.16 -33.75
C CYS A 797 21.14 41.13 -33.71
N CYS A 798 20.50 41.81 -32.75
CA CYS A 798 19.04 41.78 -32.56
C CYS A 798 18.23 42.50 -33.66
N GLY A 799 18.88 43.23 -34.57
CA GLY A 799 18.25 43.91 -35.71
C GLY A 799 18.43 43.19 -37.05
N LYS A 800 18.76 41.90 -37.04
CA LYS A 800 18.77 41.03 -38.23
C LYS A 800 17.37 40.58 -38.61
#